data_AF-A0A9W9G1D0-F1
#
_entry.id   AF-A0A9W9G1D0-F1
#
_cell.length_a   1.000
_cell.length_b   1.000
_cell.length_c   1.000
_cell.angle_alpha   90.00
_cell.angle_beta   90.00
_cell.angle_gamma   90.00
#
_symmetry.space_group_name_H-M   'P 1'
#
loop_
_entity.id
_entity.type
_entity.pdbx_description
1 polymer ?
#
loop_
_entity_poly.entity_id
_entity_poly.type
_entity_poly.pdbx_seq_one_letter_code
_entity_poly.pdbx_strand_id
1 'polypeptide(L)'
;MGFEGTAVTPHIKSLIEDYRLGAVLLNTENLVSAEQATTLIRDLQIIAHEARHPYPLLIAVDQENGLIKSASDPDWITQFPSSLGVAATGSTSSAYTVALMTAREMSFLGINWILGPALDVILDRNVPGFGSRSFGGDPEEVAKMGTAFIRGLKDGGVASLAKHFPLGGSLKFDESSTTVPVVSETLEQLRHKVLVPFREAIKNNVPAIMACGVAISSLGPRLLHACFSRKIVTELLREQLGFEGVIVSECLEMTSIAPNIGVGQATIMGIRAGCDLLTICRSLSLQVEAFASLSLALENGGLSWDSIRKGAERVMRLRAAHTSWSRALNPGGLEQMVPHRLSHLTFATRVYEDSITLIRDDAGNIPLTKVLSDSSTVLVLSPLLMHRASEGASTTTSCHPLPIARETSNAVVLQKGEDYFQNFGLALACYGLGQVLHTSYTSHGVREEHERLIDDADAIIIFVADALRNQYQVAFAKHVAAICKLGALDNNRPKRLILASVSSPFDFPAEKTWFGTLLCTYDSSMIALHCLARVLGGDIAPTGRLPRLGSAREVNTADGNHHQTWLVEQLNLAKDQPWLLRFFKEAAEDNPDSLHFAMEIFIQHTNALFKELGQVDQVLKISSSSERKAYVVIERFWSCNEESLMSDENLQILDQPGLIVTLAESGRAVAFLPLVARECPLARYIPSLRALPASTLALLCPVISQSASPEALSRRDILQQLLVVAVGDAKRQGVETLVAHAIPTSDLFAEVLMDTGFEREATFAVLNKTLSDT
;
A
#
# COMPACT_ATOMS: atom_id res chain seq x y z
N MET A 1 -9.49 6.57 27.31
CA MET A 1 -10.85 6.37 27.86
C MET A 1 -11.86 7.03 26.92
N GLY A 2 -13.11 6.56 26.86
CA GLY A 2 -14.16 7.20 26.05
C GLY A 2 -15.31 7.76 26.91
N PHE A 3 -16.31 8.33 26.23
CA PHE A 3 -17.51 8.93 26.81
C PHE A 3 -18.65 8.96 25.76
N GLU A 4 -19.86 9.28 26.18
CA GLU A 4 -21.04 9.33 25.30
C GLU A 4 -21.40 10.76 24.87
N GLY A 5 -21.92 10.91 23.64
CA GLY A 5 -22.38 12.19 23.07
C GLY A 5 -21.41 12.86 22.11
N THR A 6 -21.91 13.89 21.42
CA THR A 6 -21.25 14.60 20.31
C THR A 6 -20.61 15.95 20.69
N ALA A 7 -20.66 16.31 21.98
CA ALA A 7 -20.11 17.53 22.54
C ALA A 7 -19.34 17.22 23.83
N VAL A 8 -18.51 18.14 24.31
CA VAL A 8 -17.84 17.99 25.62
C VAL A 8 -18.88 17.85 26.72
N THR A 9 -18.82 16.74 27.45
CA THR A 9 -19.66 16.48 28.63
C THR A 9 -18.90 16.77 29.93
N PRO A 10 -19.60 17.04 31.06
CA PRO A 10 -18.96 17.16 32.38
C PRO A 10 -18.12 15.92 32.77
N HIS A 11 -18.54 14.74 32.29
CA HIS A 11 -17.82 13.47 32.43
C HIS A 11 -16.42 13.54 31.81
N ILE A 12 -16.30 13.75 30.49
CA ILE A 12 -14.98 13.79 29.85
C ILE A 12 -14.14 14.97 30.32
N LYS A 13 -14.78 16.10 30.65
CA LYS A 13 -14.11 17.27 31.22
C LYS A 13 -13.40 16.94 32.54
N SER A 14 -14.10 16.32 33.50
CA SER A 14 -13.50 15.90 34.78
C SER A 14 -12.33 14.91 34.60
N LEU A 15 -12.44 13.96 33.66
CA LEU A 15 -11.32 13.05 33.36
C LEU A 15 -10.07 13.79 32.87
N ILE A 16 -10.22 14.83 32.04
CA ILE A 16 -9.10 15.61 31.50
C ILE A 16 -8.51 16.56 32.56
N GLU A 17 -9.36 17.25 33.32
CA GLU A 17 -8.94 18.26 34.30
C GLU A 17 -8.40 17.64 35.59
N ASP A 18 -9.21 16.78 36.24
CA ASP A 18 -8.96 16.23 37.57
C ASP A 18 -8.04 15.00 37.50
N TYR A 19 -8.40 14.03 36.66
CA TYR A 19 -7.68 12.75 36.51
C TYR A 19 -6.53 12.80 35.50
N ARG A 20 -6.30 13.96 34.86
CA ARG A 20 -5.19 14.22 33.95
C ARG A 20 -5.11 13.23 32.77
N LEU A 21 -6.27 12.76 32.29
CA LEU A 21 -6.41 11.78 31.22
C LEU A 21 -5.58 12.16 29.97
N GLY A 22 -4.64 11.31 29.56
CA GLY A 22 -3.76 11.59 28.42
C GLY A 22 -4.25 11.11 27.04
N ALA A 23 -5.31 10.31 26.99
CA ALA A 23 -5.81 9.70 25.76
C ALA A 23 -7.34 9.50 25.77
N VAL A 24 -8.02 10.02 24.76
CA VAL A 24 -9.47 9.90 24.53
C VAL A 24 -9.72 8.97 23.35
N LEU A 25 -10.64 8.03 23.50
CA LEU A 25 -11.13 7.15 22.43
C LEU A 25 -12.52 7.63 22.00
N LEU A 26 -12.66 7.94 20.71
CA LEU A 26 -13.92 8.37 20.09
C LEU A 26 -14.43 7.28 19.16
N ASN A 27 -15.75 7.12 19.12
CA ASN A 27 -16.46 6.14 18.29
C ASN A 27 -17.53 6.82 17.41
N THR A 28 -18.32 6.03 16.67
CA THR A 28 -19.39 6.51 15.77
C THR A 28 -20.45 7.39 16.44
N GLU A 29 -20.70 7.20 17.74
CA GLU A 29 -21.66 8.02 18.52
C GLU A 29 -21.09 9.40 18.88
N ASN A 30 -19.77 9.58 18.82
CA ASN A 30 -19.10 10.86 19.05
C ASN A 30 -18.82 11.63 17.75
N LEU A 31 -18.81 10.96 16.59
CA LEU A 31 -18.28 11.45 15.31
C LEU A 31 -19.35 11.38 14.21
N VAL A 32 -20.38 12.22 14.32
CA VAL A 32 -21.58 12.18 13.48
C VAL A 32 -21.44 12.99 12.18
N SER A 33 -20.63 14.05 12.18
CA SER A 33 -20.21 14.75 10.95
C SER A 33 -18.79 15.29 11.09
N ALA A 34 -18.11 15.57 9.97
CA ALA A 34 -16.74 16.07 9.95
C ALA A 34 -16.60 17.44 10.65
N GLU A 35 -17.58 18.33 10.51
CA GLU A 35 -17.59 19.65 11.19
C GLU A 35 -17.77 19.52 12.71
N GLN A 36 -18.74 18.69 13.14
CA GLN A 36 -19.00 18.42 14.56
C GLN A 36 -17.80 17.71 15.21
N ALA A 37 -17.21 16.72 14.54
CA ALA A 37 -16.02 16.01 15.00
C ALA A 37 -14.83 16.97 15.20
N THR A 38 -14.56 17.83 14.22
CA THR A 38 -13.49 18.84 14.29
C THR A 38 -13.68 19.77 15.49
N THR A 39 -14.91 20.23 15.72
CA THR A 39 -15.27 21.09 16.85
C THR A 39 -15.07 20.37 18.19
N LEU A 40 -15.64 19.17 18.35
CA LEU A 40 -15.50 18.35 19.55
C LEU A 40 -14.03 18.10 19.90
N ILE A 41 -13.23 17.71 18.91
CA ILE A 41 -11.82 17.37 19.12
C ILE A 41 -11.01 18.60 19.52
N ARG A 42 -11.23 19.76 18.87
CA ARG A 42 -10.60 21.02 19.27
C ARG A 42 -10.95 21.40 20.70
N ASP A 43 -12.21 21.30 21.08
CA ASP A 43 -12.68 21.73 22.40
C ASP A 43 -12.13 20.80 23.52
N LEU A 44 -11.98 19.50 23.27
CA LEU A 44 -11.25 18.58 24.16
C LEU A 44 -9.77 18.98 24.34
N GLN A 45 -9.11 19.43 23.27
CA GLN A 45 -7.71 19.89 23.32
C GLN A 45 -7.56 21.23 24.04
N ILE A 46 -8.52 22.15 23.90
CA ILE A 46 -8.57 23.41 24.67
C ILE A 46 -8.59 23.11 26.18
N ILE A 47 -9.47 22.21 26.63
CA ILE A 47 -9.58 21.83 28.05
C ILE A 47 -8.27 21.22 28.55
N ALA A 48 -7.62 20.35 27.77
CA ALA A 48 -6.31 19.80 28.14
C ALA A 48 -5.20 20.87 28.20
N HIS A 49 -5.27 21.88 27.33
CA HIS A 49 -4.32 23.00 27.31
C HIS A 49 -4.49 23.90 28.55
N GLU A 50 -5.72 24.30 28.85
CA GLU A 50 -6.09 25.11 30.03
C GLU A 50 -5.78 24.37 31.34
N ALA A 51 -6.02 23.06 31.38
CA ALA A 51 -5.62 22.19 32.47
C ALA A 51 -4.09 22.03 32.62
N ARG A 52 -3.28 22.60 31.71
CA ARG A 52 -1.81 22.55 31.66
C ARG A 52 -1.26 21.12 31.56
N HIS A 53 -1.77 20.35 30.60
CA HIS A 53 -1.12 19.10 30.19
C HIS A 53 0.26 19.40 29.55
N PRO A 54 1.26 18.51 29.68
CA PRO A 54 2.57 18.72 29.06
C PRO A 54 2.55 18.60 27.53
N TYR A 55 1.62 17.80 27.00
CA TYR A 55 1.40 17.55 25.57
C TYR A 55 -0.11 17.53 25.29
N PRO A 56 -0.56 17.71 24.04
CA PRO A 56 -1.93 17.43 23.64
C PRO A 56 -2.42 16.03 24.04
N LEU A 57 -3.75 15.84 24.02
CA LEU A 57 -4.37 14.52 24.15
C LEU A 57 -4.07 13.66 22.93
N LEU A 58 -3.85 12.36 23.14
CA LEU A 58 -4.04 11.39 22.07
C LEU A 58 -5.54 11.27 21.79
N ILE A 59 -5.94 11.45 20.55
CA ILE A 59 -7.32 11.31 20.07
C ILE A 59 -7.35 10.07 19.19
N ALA A 60 -7.86 8.99 19.79
CA ALA A 60 -7.89 7.65 19.23
C ALA A 60 -9.23 7.33 18.58
N VAL A 61 -9.19 6.58 17.47
CA VAL A 61 -10.37 6.02 16.79
C VAL A 61 -10.09 4.63 16.24
N ASP A 62 -11.11 3.79 16.16
CA ASP A 62 -11.10 2.57 15.36
C ASP A 62 -11.50 2.91 13.91
N GLN A 63 -10.50 3.28 13.09
CA GLN A 63 -10.66 3.59 11.66
C GLN A 63 -9.84 2.60 10.82
N GLU A 64 -10.37 1.39 10.62
CA GLU A 64 -9.76 0.33 9.81
C GLU A 64 -10.22 0.39 8.34
N ASN A 65 -11.19 1.26 8.02
CA ASN A 65 -11.96 1.30 6.77
C ASN A 65 -12.90 0.07 6.61
N GLY A 66 -13.60 -0.02 5.47
CA GLY A 66 -14.65 -1.02 5.25
C GLY A 66 -15.78 -0.94 6.29
N LEU A 67 -15.99 -2.03 7.04
CA LEU A 67 -17.03 -2.14 8.07
C LEU A 67 -16.67 -1.43 9.39
N ILE A 68 -15.37 -1.30 9.73
CA ILE A 68 -14.91 -0.72 10.99
C ILE A 68 -14.36 0.69 10.74
N LYS A 69 -15.25 1.66 10.91
CA LYS A 69 -14.99 3.10 10.74
C LYS A 69 -15.72 3.87 11.82
N SER A 70 -14.97 4.60 12.65
CA SER A 70 -15.51 5.44 13.73
C SER A 70 -15.94 6.80 13.20
N ALA A 71 -15.15 7.38 12.28
CA ALA A 71 -15.50 8.61 11.58
C ALA A 71 -16.08 8.25 10.21
N SER A 72 -17.32 8.68 9.95
CA SER A 72 -18.03 8.41 8.70
C SER A 72 -18.92 9.60 8.36
N ASP A 73 -18.64 10.23 7.23
CA ASP A 73 -19.37 11.39 6.70
C ASP A 73 -19.38 11.25 5.17
N PRO A 74 -20.54 10.96 4.52
CA PRO A 74 -20.58 10.69 3.08
C PRO A 74 -20.13 11.85 2.20
N ASP A 75 -20.17 13.09 2.69
CA ASP A 75 -19.79 14.27 1.91
C ASP A 75 -18.29 14.55 2.05
N TRP A 76 -17.73 14.32 3.24
CA TRP A 76 -16.36 14.75 3.58
C TRP A 76 -15.33 13.64 3.74
N ILE A 77 -15.71 12.46 4.25
CA ILE A 77 -14.79 11.37 4.57
C ILE A 77 -14.85 10.30 3.47
N THR A 78 -13.69 9.82 3.03
CA THR A 78 -13.57 8.82 1.98
C THR A 78 -13.65 7.42 2.57
N GLN A 79 -14.67 6.66 2.18
CA GLN A 79 -14.70 5.23 2.49
C GLN A 79 -13.79 4.47 1.53
N PHE A 80 -12.72 3.91 2.08
CA PHE A 80 -11.85 2.95 1.39
C PHE A 80 -12.32 1.51 1.63
N PRO A 81 -11.91 0.55 0.79
CA PRO A 81 -12.19 -0.87 1.02
C PRO A 81 -11.66 -1.36 2.37
N SER A 82 -12.22 -2.48 2.83
CA SER A 82 -11.70 -3.22 4.00
C SER A 82 -10.27 -3.73 3.76
N SER A 83 -9.52 -4.05 4.83
CA SER A 83 -8.15 -4.60 4.72
C SER A 83 -8.07 -5.79 3.75
N LEU A 84 -9.07 -6.67 3.76
CA LEU A 84 -9.12 -7.82 2.88
C LEU A 84 -9.36 -7.41 1.41
N GLY A 85 -10.19 -6.39 1.16
CA GLY A 85 -10.40 -5.82 -0.17
C GLY A 85 -9.15 -5.09 -0.70
N VAL A 86 -8.45 -4.36 0.17
CA VAL A 86 -7.15 -3.76 -0.18
C VAL A 86 -6.13 -4.85 -0.51
N ALA A 87 -6.08 -5.94 0.27
CA ALA A 87 -5.21 -7.08 -0.02
C ALA A 87 -5.58 -7.80 -1.34
N ALA A 88 -6.87 -7.86 -1.69
CA ALA A 88 -7.32 -8.47 -2.94
C ALA A 88 -6.77 -7.77 -4.20
N THR A 89 -6.39 -6.49 -4.12
CA THR A 89 -5.66 -5.81 -5.21
C THR A 89 -4.26 -6.37 -5.47
N GLY A 90 -3.69 -7.14 -4.51
CA GLY A 90 -2.31 -7.61 -4.54
C GLY A 90 -1.25 -6.50 -4.42
N SER A 91 -1.66 -5.26 -4.12
CA SER A 91 -0.81 -4.06 -4.19
C SER A 91 -0.50 -3.46 -2.82
N THR A 92 0.77 -3.57 -2.39
CA THR A 92 1.27 -2.91 -1.18
C THR A 92 1.31 -1.38 -1.31
N SER A 93 1.39 -0.83 -2.53
CA SER A 93 1.27 0.62 -2.75
C SER A 93 -0.18 1.09 -2.56
N SER A 94 -1.17 0.25 -2.86
CA SER A 94 -2.58 0.52 -2.51
C SER A 94 -2.76 0.55 -1.00
N ALA A 95 -2.22 -0.41 -0.25
CA ALA A 95 -2.28 -0.42 1.22
C ALA A 95 -1.62 0.81 1.86
N TYR A 96 -0.45 1.22 1.37
CA TYR A 96 0.21 2.45 1.79
C TYR A 96 -0.63 3.71 1.47
N THR A 97 -1.18 3.81 0.27
CA THR A 97 -1.88 5.02 -0.20
C THR A 97 -3.25 5.17 0.44
N VAL A 98 -4.00 4.08 0.63
CA VAL A 98 -5.23 4.06 1.43
C VAL A 98 -4.95 4.60 2.84
N ALA A 99 -3.96 4.03 3.54
CA ALA A 99 -3.61 4.48 4.88
C ALA A 99 -3.16 5.95 4.93
N LEU A 100 -2.39 6.41 3.95
CA LEU A 100 -1.97 7.82 3.83
C LEU A 100 -3.17 8.77 3.68
N MET A 101 -4.14 8.41 2.84
CA MET A 101 -5.35 9.23 2.63
C MET A 101 -6.27 9.20 3.85
N THR A 102 -6.52 8.02 4.44
CA THR A 102 -7.27 7.88 5.71
C THR A 102 -6.64 8.73 6.81
N ALA A 103 -5.33 8.61 7.03
CA ALA A 103 -4.63 9.38 8.06
C ALA A 103 -4.69 10.89 7.83
N ARG A 104 -4.54 11.36 6.58
CA ARG A 104 -4.67 12.79 6.26
C ARG A 104 -6.06 13.31 6.64
N GLU A 105 -7.13 12.66 6.17
CA GLU A 105 -8.51 13.04 6.47
C GLU A 105 -8.77 13.04 7.98
N MET A 106 -8.41 11.97 8.69
CA MET A 106 -8.57 11.89 10.15
C MET A 106 -7.79 13.03 10.85
N SER A 107 -6.58 13.35 10.36
CA SER A 107 -5.76 14.40 10.95
C SER A 107 -6.29 15.82 10.73
N PHE A 108 -7.07 16.05 9.67
CA PHE A 108 -7.76 17.33 9.47
C PHE A 108 -8.88 17.51 10.50
N LEU A 109 -9.54 16.43 10.93
CA LEU A 109 -10.48 16.44 12.06
C LEU A 109 -9.77 16.62 13.43
N GLY A 110 -8.44 16.55 13.48
CA GLY A 110 -7.65 16.59 14.72
C GLY A 110 -7.39 15.23 15.38
N ILE A 111 -7.86 14.13 14.76
CA ILE A 111 -7.54 12.76 15.19
C ILE A 111 -6.04 12.51 14.95
N ASN A 112 -5.34 12.00 15.96
CA ASN A 112 -3.88 11.84 15.91
C ASN A 112 -3.41 10.41 16.24
N TRP A 113 -4.33 9.50 16.52
CA TRP A 113 -4.05 8.08 16.73
C TRP A 113 -5.14 7.22 16.08
N ILE A 114 -4.76 6.28 15.22
CA ILE A 114 -5.66 5.24 14.69
C ILE A 114 -5.31 3.92 15.36
N LEU A 115 -6.33 3.27 15.93
CA LEU A 115 -6.22 1.94 16.53
C LEU A 115 -6.19 0.86 15.44
N GLY A 116 -5.17 0.91 14.59
CA GLY A 116 -4.97 -0.01 13.47
C GLY A 116 -3.59 0.14 12.81
N PRO A 117 -3.23 -0.77 11.90
CA PRO A 117 -4.09 -1.80 11.30
C PRO A 117 -4.27 -3.06 12.17
N ALA A 118 -5.28 -3.86 11.83
CA ALA A 118 -5.37 -5.24 12.27
C ALA A 118 -4.36 -6.12 11.48
N LEU A 119 -3.48 -6.79 12.21
CA LEU A 119 -2.44 -7.71 11.71
C LEU A 119 -2.75 -9.17 12.01
N ASP A 120 -3.98 -9.47 12.43
CA ASP A 120 -4.46 -10.83 12.69
C ASP A 120 -4.35 -11.67 11.41
N VAL A 121 -3.83 -12.89 11.49
CA VAL A 121 -3.72 -13.80 10.33
C VAL A 121 -4.90 -14.77 10.32
N ILE A 122 -5.67 -14.84 9.23
CA ILE A 122 -6.81 -15.74 9.09
C ILE A 122 -6.32 -17.19 8.95
N LEU A 123 -6.50 -17.99 10.01
CA LEU A 123 -6.12 -19.40 10.05
C LEU A 123 -7.30 -20.35 9.81
N ASP A 124 -8.52 -19.95 10.22
CA ASP A 124 -9.76 -20.69 9.96
C ASP A 124 -10.75 -19.78 9.20
N ARG A 125 -11.34 -20.33 8.13
CA ARG A 125 -12.34 -19.63 7.30
C ARG A 125 -13.70 -19.53 8.01
N ASN A 126 -13.95 -20.35 9.04
CA ASN A 126 -15.24 -20.45 9.72
C ASN A 126 -15.39 -19.47 10.90
N VAL A 127 -14.52 -18.45 11.00
CA VAL A 127 -14.48 -17.48 12.11
C VAL A 127 -15.27 -16.22 11.74
N PRO A 128 -16.44 -15.96 12.37
CA PRO A 128 -17.30 -14.86 11.98
C PRO A 128 -16.74 -13.48 12.38
N GLY A 129 -16.97 -12.44 11.57
CA GLY A 129 -16.63 -11.04 11.88
C GLY A 129 -15.14 -10.63 11.86
N PHE A 130 -14.19 -11.55 11.66
CA PHE A 130 -12.76 -11.20 11.51
C PHE A 130 -12.28 -11.10 10.05
N GLY A 131 -12.99 -11.73 9.10
CA GLY A 131 -12.50 -11.92 7.73
C GLY A 131 -12.07 -10.64 7.01
N SER A 132 -12.96 -9.64 6.91
CA SER A 132 -12.69 -8.41 6.15
C SER A 132 -11.67 -7.47 6.81
N ARG A 133 -11.46 -7.60 8.12
CA ARG A 133 -10.57 -6.73 8.92
C ARG A 133 -9.09 -7.07 8.76
N SER A 134 -8.78 -8.32 8.45
CA SER A 134 -7.42 -8.81 8.17
C SER A 134 -7.04 -8.63 6.71
N PHE A 135 -5.74 -8.52 6.41
CA PHE A 135 -5.21 -8.56 5.05
C PHE A 135 -5.17 -9.98 4.44
N GLY A 136 -5.45 -11.04 5.21
CA GLY A 136 -5.44 -12.42 4.68
C GLY A 136 -5.00 -13.48 5.69
N GLY A 137 -4.70 -14.66 5.16
CA GLY A 137 -4.21 -15.82 5.93
C GLY A 137 -2.76 -16.22 5.63
N ASP A 138 -2.07 -15.58 4.69
CA ASP A 138 -0.62 -15.74 4.50
C ASP A 138 0.14 -14.71 5.38
N PRO A 139 0.90 -15.15 6.40
CA PRO A 139 1.58 -14.25 7.32
C PRO A 139 2.52 -13.24 6.65
N GLU A 140 3.17 -13.62 5.54
CA GLU A 140 4.09 -12.75 4.80
C GLU A 140 3.35 -11.67 4.00
N GLU A 141 2.18 -11.99 3.46
CA GLU A 141 1.30 -11.02 2.77
C GLU A 141 0.71 -10.03 3.79
N VAL A 142 0.23 -10.52 4.94
CA VAL A 142 -0.26 -9.68 6.04
C VAL A 142 0.85 -8.78 6.60
N ALA A 143 2.10 -9.27 6.70
CA ALA A 143 3.24 -8.46 7.12
C ALA A 143 3.55 -7.33 6.13
N LYS A 144 3.58 -7.63 4.82
CA LYS A 144 3.86 -6.64 3.75
C LYS A 144 2.76 -5.58 3.65
N MET A 145 1.49 -5.98 3.67
CA MET A 145 0.36 -5.04 3.64
C MET A 145 0.28 -4.22 4.93
N GLY A 146 0.44 -4.86 6.08
CA GLY A 146 0.39 -4.22 7.40
C GLY A 146 1.50 -3.18 7.62
N THR A 147 2.74 -3.49 7.22
CA THR A 147 3.86 -2.53 7.30
C THR A 147 3.69 -1.36 6.33
N ALA A 148 3.19 -1.61 5.11
CA ALA A 148 2.84 -0.55 4.17
C ALA A 148 1.74 0.38 4.73
N PHE A 149 0.71 -0.19 5.35
CA PHE A 149 -0.37 0.56 6.01
C PHE A 149 0.15 1.39 7.21
N ILE A 150 0.97 0.79 8.09
CA ILE A 150 1.63 1.47 9.22
C ILE A 150 2.44 2.68 8.74
N ARG A 151 3.20 2.53 7.64
CA ARG A 151 3.96 3.62 7.03
C ARG A 151 3.04 4.71 6.48
N GLY A 152 1.96 4.33 5.78
CA GLY A 152 0.99 5.30 5.26
C GLY A 152 0.32 6.13 6.36
N LEU A 153 -0.08 5.50 7.47
CA LEU A 153 -0.62 6.20 8.63
C LEU A 153 0.37 7.24 9.19
N LYS A 154 1.63 6.81 9.38
CA LYS A 154 2.73 7.67 9.86
C LYS A 154 2.96 8.87 8.94
N ASP A 155 3.02 8.65 7.63
CA ASP A 155 3.31 9.69 6.64
C ASP A 155 2.10 10.60 6.38
N GLY A 156 0.89 10.15 6.74
CA GLY A 156 -0.30 11.00 6.91
C GLY A 156 -0.32 11.81 8.21
N GLY A 157 0.68 11.63 9.08
CA GLY A 157 0.84 12.38 10.32
C GLY A 157 -0.05 11.91 11.47
N VAL A 158 -0.41 10.61 11.49
CA VAL A 158 -1.22 9.96 12.52
C VAL A 158 -0.47 8.77 13.11
N ALA A 159 -0.49 8.60 14.44
CA ALA A 159 0.08 7.42 15.08
C ALA A 159 -0.73 6.16 14.72
N SER A 160 -0.06 5.03 14.56
CA SER A 160 -0.68 3.73 14.34
C SER A 160 -0.65 2.86 15.60
N LEU A 161 -1.44 1.80 15.62
CA LEU A 161 -1.39 0.76 16.65
C LEU A 161 -1.68 -0.59 15.99
N ALA A 162 -0.70 -1.50 16.03
CA ALA A 162 -0.93 -2.84 15.50
C ALA A 162 -1.74 -3.67 16.50
N LYS A 163 -2.78 -4.36 16.02
CA LYS A 163 -3.67 -5.20 16.85
C LYS A 163 -4.06 -6.48 16.12
N HIS A 164 -4.53 -7.53 16.79
CA HIS A 164 -4.66 -7.67 18.25
C HIS A 164 -3.59 -8.68 18.68
N PHE A 165 -2.61 -8.30 19.51
CA PHE A 165 -1.48 -9.19 19.80
C PHE A 165 -1.80 -10.19 20.94
N PRO A 166 -1.54 -11.51 20.81
CA PRO A 166 -0.99 -12.26 19.67
C PRO A 166 -2.08 -13.14 19.01
N LEU A 167 -3.12 -12.50 18.46
CA LEU A 167 -4.33 -13.15 17.99
C LEU A 167 -4.20 -13.71 16.57
N GLY A 168 -4.50 -15.00 16.41
CA GLY A 168 -4.83 -15.58 15.12
C GLY A 168 -6.33 -15.51 14.86
N GLY A 169 -6.73 -15.41 13.59
CA GLY A 169 -8.12 -15.50 13.13
C GLY A 169 -8.66 -16.94 13.18
N SER A 170 -8.61 -17.54 14.36
CA SER A 170 -9.09 -18.90 14.71
C SER A 170 -10.13 -18.88 15.84
N LEU A 171 -10.48 -17.70 16.36
CA LEU A 171 -11.40 -17.54 17.48
C LEU A 171 -12.80 -18.06 17.19
N LYS A 172 -13.25 -18.97 18.04
CA LYS A 172 -14.69 -19.20 18.24
C LYS A 172 -15.16 -18.23 19.31
N PHE A 173 -15.65 -17.07 18.89
CA PHE A 173 -16.19 -16.04 19.77
C PHE A 173 -17.71 -15.98 19.66
N ASP A 174 -18.37 -16.05 20.82
CA ASP A 174 -19.77 -15.67 21.00
C ASP A 174 -19.75 -14.35 21.77
N GLU A 175 -20.20 -13.27 21.12
CA GLU A 175 -20.12 -11.91 21.68
C GLU A 175 -21.02 -11.71 22.91
N SER A 176 -22.03 -12.58 23.08
CA SER A 176 -22.90 -12.61 24.24
C SER A 176 -22.32 -13.35 25.44
N SER A 177 -21.22 -14.08 25.24
CA SER A 177 -20.64 -14.93 26.28
C SER A 177 -19.84 -14.13 27.31
N THR A 178 -20.06 -14.43 28.59
CA THR A 178 -19.18 -14.01 29.69
C THR A 178 -17.92 -14.87 29.79
N THR A 179 -17.74 -15.90 28.96
CA THR A 179 -16.54 -16.74 28.98
C THR A 179 -15.36 -16.05 28.29
N VAL A 180 -14.14 -16.32 28.78
CA VAL A 180 -12.92 -15.82 28.14
C VAL A 180 -12.77 -16.48 26.77
N PRO A 181 -12.65 -15.73 25.66
CA PRO A 181 -12.44 -16.31 24.34
C PRO A 181 -11.10 -17.06 24.32
N VAL A 182 -11.06 -18.26 23.73
CA VAL A 182 -9.86 -19.13 23.77
C VAL A 182 -9.30 -19.35 22.36
N VAL A 183 -8.02 -19.08 22.22
CA VAL A 183 -7.19 -19.46 21.06
C VAL A 183 -6.71 -20.90 21.26
N SER A 184 -7.01 -21.74 20.27
CA SER A 184 -6.69 -23.18 20.29
C SER A 184 -5.22 -23.48 19.97
N GLU A 185 -4.57 -22.55 19.28
CA GLU A 185 -3.19 -22.63 18.85
C GLU A 185 -2.23 -22.60 20.04
N THR A 186 -1.18 -23.42 19.92
CA THR A 186 -0.03 -23.37 20.83
C THR A 186 0.78 -22.10 20.60
N LEU A 187 1.47 -21.63 21.64
CA LEU A 187 2.37 -20.47 21.54
C LEU A 187 3.41 -20.64 20.41
N GLU A 188 3.84 -21.87 20.14
CA GLU A 188 4.77 -22.17 19.05
C GLU A 188 4.11 -22.00 17.66
N GLN A 189 2.86 -22.45 17.48
CA GLN A 189 2.09 -22.18 16.25
C GLN A 189 1.84 -20.68 16.04
N LEU A 190 1.61 -19.92 17.11
CA LEU A 190 1.51 -18.46 17.04
C LEU A 190 2.83 -17.84 16.57
N ARG A 191 3.98 -18.26 17.13
CA ARG A 191 5.32 -17.76 16.74
C ARG A 191 5.62 -17.90 15.25
N HIS A 192 5.29 -19.04 14.65
CA HIS A 192 5.62 -19.33 13.24
C HIS A 192 4.59 -18.79 12.23
N LYS A 193 3.42 -18.31 12.68
CA LYS A 193 2.38 -17.74 11.81
C LYS A 193 1.97 -16.34 12.27
N VAL A 194 1.19 -16.29 13.35
CA VAL A 194 0.53 -15.08 13.85
C VAL A 194 1.50 -13.97 14.22
N LEU A 195 2.69 -14.29 14.74
CA LEU A 195 3.66 -13.27 15.16
C LEU A 195 4.50 -12.69 14.01
N VAL A 196 4.43 -13.23 12.79
CA VAL A 196 5.24 -12.73 11.65
C VAL A 196 4.88 -11.27 11.31
N PRO A 197 3.61 -10.89 11.11
CA PRO A 197 3.24 -9.48 10.92
C PRO A 197 3.68 -8.56 12.06
N PHE A 198 3.57 -8.99 13.33
CA PHE A 198 3.97 -8.18 14.47
C PHE A 198 5.49 -8.00 14.55
N ARG A 199 6.29 -9.01 14.20
CA ARG A 199 7.75 -8.89 14.10
C ARG A 199 8.16 -7.86 13.05
N GLU A 200 7.53 -7.88 11.88
CA GLU A 200 7.82 -6.88 10.84
C GLU A 200 7.30 -5.49 11.22
N ALA A 201 6.15 -5.37 11.90
CA ALA A 201 5.68 -4.10 12.43
C ALA A 201 6.64 -3.49 13.47
N ILE A 202 7.20 -4.31 14.38
CA ILE A 202 8.20 -3.88 15.37
C ILE A 202 9.48 -3.40 14.69
N LYS A 203 10.02 -4.18 13.73
CA LYS A 203 11.18 -3.76 12.91
C LYS A 203 10.95 -2.43 12.17
N ASN A 204 9.73 -2.20 11.71
CA ASN A 204 9.32 -0.97 11.02
C ASN A 204 8.90 0.15 12.00
N ASN A 205 9.21 0.03 13.29
CA ASN A 205 8.97 1.03 14.33
C ASN A 205 7.49 1.42 14.49
N VAL A 206 6.57 0.43 14.49
CA VAL A 206 5.18 0.66 14.93
C VAL A 206 5.19 1.28 16.34
N PRO A 207 4.46 2.38 16.60
CA PRO A 207 4.66 3.13 17.84
C PRO A 207 3.85 2.56 19.02
N ALA A 208 2.79 1.78 18.73
CA ALA A 208 1.97 1.11 19.74
C ALA A 208 1.48 -0.27 19.28
N ILE A 209 1.22 -1.17 20.23
CA ILE A 209 0.63 -2.51 20.01
C ILE A 209 -0.46 -2.75 21.05
N MET A 210 -1.63 -3.24 20.65
CA MET A 210 -2.68 -3.66 21.58
C MET A 210 -2.55 -5.14 21.91
N ALA A 211 -2.47 -5.48 23.19
CA ALA A 211 -2.56 -6.85 23.69
C ALA A 211 -4.04 -7.26 23.83
N CYS A 212 -4.41 -8.40 23.25
CA CYS A 212 -5.80 -8.81 23.05
C CYS A 212 -6.47 -9.43 24.29
N GLY A 213 -7.80 -9.39 24.29
CA GLY A 213 -8.66 -9.89 25.38
C GLY A 213 -8.94 -11.40 25.33
N VAL A 214 -8.01 -12.26 24.91
CA VAL A 214 -8.25 -13.71 24.72
C VAL A 214 -7.23 -14.58 25.46
N ALA A 215 -7.63 -15.77 25.88
CA ALA A 215 -6.73 -16.75 26.50
C ALA A 215 -6.06 -17.65 25.46
N ILE A 216 -4.82 -18.06 25.73
CA ILE A 216 -4.08 -19.02 24.92
C ILE A 216 -4.02 -20.34 25.70
N SER A 217 -4.72 -21.35 25.22
CA SER A 217 -4.90 -22.64 25.91
C SER A 217 -3.57 -23.31 26.33
N SER A 218 -2.53 -23.19 25.51
CA SER A 218 -1.20 -23.78 25.79
C SER A 218 -0.39 -23.12 26.93
N LEU A 219 -0.82 -21.99 27.49
CA LEU A 219 -0.07 -21.31 28.55
C LEU A 219 -0.30 -21.89 29.96
N GLY A 220 -1.36 -22.68 30.13
CA GLY A 220 -1.70 -23.37 31.38
C GLY A 220 -3.22 -23.55 31.58
N PRO A 221 -3.62 -24.26 32.64
CA PRO A 221 -5.03 -24.58 32.90
C PRO A 221 -5.89 -23.36 33.30
N ARG A 222 -5.26 -22.27 33.75
CA ARG A 222 -5.96 -21.01 34.05
C ARG A 222 -6.05 -20.18 32.78
N LEU A 223 -7.23 -20.16 32.16
CA LEU A 223 -7.55 -19.27 31.05
C LEU A 223 -7.49 -17.81 31.53
N LEU A 224 -6.49 -17.08 31.05
CA LEU A 224 -6.23 -15.68 31.38
C LEU A 224 -6.08 -14.90 30.07
N HIS A 225 -6.75 -13.76 29.96
CA HIS A 225 -6.62 -12.87 28.81
C HIS A 225 -5.15 -12.48 28.57
N ALA A 226 -4.72 -12.45 27.31
CA ALA A 226 -3.34 -12.19 26.93
C ALA A 226 -2.85 -10.84 27.46
N CYS A 227 -3.69 -9.80 27.45
CA CYS A 227 -3.43 -8.48 28.05
C CYS A 227 -3.16 -8.47 29.56
N PHE A 228 -3.45 -9.57 30.29
CA PHE A 228 -3.13 -9.75 31.71
C PHE A 228 -2.02 -10.77 31.96
N SER A 229 -1.44 -11.35 30.91
CA SER A 229 -0.43 -12.40 31.01
C SER A 229 0.97 -11.83 30.87
N ARG A 230 1.75 -11.83 31.96
CA ARG A 230 3.17 -11.43 31.96
C ARG A 230 4.00 -12.22 30.93
N LYS A 231 3.69 -13.50 30.72
CA LYS A 231 4.31 -14.36 29.70
C LYS A 231 4.13 -13.84 28.26
N ILE A 232 3.04 -13.11 28.00
CA ILE A 232 2.72 -12.59 26.67
C ILE A 232 3.11 -11.12 26.53
N VAL A 233 2.76 -10.28 27.51
CA VAL A 233 2.98 -8.84 27.45
C VAL A 233 4.44 -8.46 27.78
N THR A 234 5.03 -9.06 28.82
CA THR A 234 6.43 -8.82 29.17
C THR A 234 7.35 -9.79 28.45
N GLU A 235 7.30 -11.09 28.77
CA GLU A 235 8.33 -12.05 28.35
C GLU A 235 8.36 -12.27 26.83
N LEU A 236 7.19 -12.28 26.17
CA LEU A 236 7.11 -12.41 24.71
C LEU A 236 7.23 -11.05 24.01
N LEU A 237 6.31 -10.11 24.23
CA LEU A 237 6.26 -8.87 23.44
C LEU A 237 7.39 -7.90 23.78
N ARG A 238 7.59 -7.58 25.07
CA ARG A 238 8.64 -6.64 25.49
C ARG A 238 10.04 -7.24 25.34
N GLU A 239 10.25 -8.45 25.87
CA GLU A 239 11.58 -9.06 25.98
C GLU A 239 11.99 -9.85 24.74
N GLN A 240 11.26 -10.92 24.35
CA GLN A 240 11.64 -11.76 23.19
C GLN A 240 11.51 -11.07 21.83
N LEU A 241 10.49 -10.22 21.64
CA LEU A 241 10.28 -9.47 20.39
C LEU A 241 10.90 -8.07 20.39
N GLY A 242 11.43 -7.60 21.52
CA GLY A 242 12.15 -6.32 21.62
C GLY A 242 11.28 -5.08 21.38
N PHE A 243 9.97 -5.14 21.65
CA PHE A 243 9.08 -4.00 21.37
C PHE A 243 9.24 -2.88 22.41
N GLU A 244 9.78 -1.72 22.02
CA GLU A 244 9.96 -0.56 22.93
C GLU A 244 8.86 0.52 22.88
N GLY A 245 7.84 0.32 22.05
CA GLY A 245 6.68 1.22 21.95
C GLY A 245 5.65 1.03 23.06
N VAL A 246 4.48 1.66 22.91
CA VAL A 246 3.40 1.63 23.92
C VAL A 246 2.57 0.35 23.77
N ILE A 247 2.46 -0.44 24.85
CA ILE A 247 1.54 -1.57 24.94
C ILE A 247 0.21 -1.09 25.52
N VAL A 248 -0.88 -1.32 24.79
CA VAL A 248 -2.25 -0.94 25.19
C VAL A 248 -3.04 -2.20 25.52
N SER A 249 -3.88 -2.20 26.55
CA SER A 249 -4.83 -3.30 26.76
C SER A 249 -6.01 -3.23 25.79
N GLU A 250 -6.57 -4.40 25.48
CA GLU A 250 -7.97 -4.52 25.08
C GLU A 250 -8.91 -3.83 26.10
N CYS A 251 -10.14 -3.51 25.69
CA CYS A 251 -11.13 -2.86 26.55
C CYS A 251 -11.45 -3.66 27.83
N LEU A 252 -11.28 -3.04 29.00
CA LEU A 252 -11.57 -3.67 30.29
C LEU A 252 -13.07 -3.78 30.59
N GLU A 253 -13.93 -3.10 29.81
CA GLU A 253 -15.40 -3.19 29.89
C GLU A 253 -15.97 -4.40 29.11
N MET A 254 -15.12 -5.25 28.50
CA MET A 254 -15.58 -6.49 27.84
C MET A 254 -16.45 -7.35 28.76
N THR A 255 -17.48 -7.98 28.19
CA THR A 255 -18.41 -8.91 28.85
C THR A 255 -17.73 -10.11 29.54
N SER A 256 -16.54 -10.50 29.08
CA SER A 256 -15.73 -11.56 29.69
C SER A 256 -14.74 -11.07 30.77
N ILE A 257 -14.52 -9.75 30.89
CA ILE A 257 -13.61 -9.12 31.86
C ILE A 257 -14.39 -8.49 33.01
N ALA A 258 -15.22 -7.48 32.73
CA ALA A 258 -15.82 -6.64 33.77
C ALA A 258 -16.70 -7.42 34.78
N PRO A 259 -17.59 -8.35 34.35
CA PRO A 259 -18.43 -9.11 35.30
C PRO A 259 -17.66 -10.16 36.12
N ASN A 260 -16.52 -10.66 35.61
CA ASN A 260 -15.79 -11.78 36.20
C ASN A 260 -14.61 -11.35 37.08
N ILE A 261 -13.91 -10.29 36.67
CA ILE A 261 -12.66 -9.81 37.29
C ILE A 261 -12.91 -8.49 38.03
N GLY A 262 -13.82 -7.64 37.55
CA GLY A 262 -13.97 -6.25 38.00
C GLY A 262 -12.89 -5.34 37.38
N VAL A 263 -13.26 -4.10 37.05
CA VAL A 263 -12.38 -3.18 36.30
C VAL A 263 -11.18 -2.76 37.15
N GLY A 264 -11.34 -2.59 38.46
CA GLY A 264 -10.26 -2.27 39.39
C GLY A 264 -9.17 -3.34 39.44
N GLN A 265 -9.54 -4.63 39.52
CA GLN A 265 -8.56 -5.72 39.49
C GLN A 265 -7.97 -5.92 38.09
N ALA A 266 -8.79 -5.81 37.03
CA ALA A 266 -8.32 -5.86 35.65
C ALA A 266 -7.27 -4.77 35.36
N THR A 267 -7.45 -3.57 35.91
CA THR A 267 -6.51 -2.45 35.86
C THR A 267 -5.15 -2.83 36.47
N ILE A 268 -5.16 -3.36 37.70
CA ILE A 268 -3.94 -3.79 38.40
C ILE A 268 -3.25 -4.94 37.64
N MET A 269 -4.03 -5.88 37.10
CA MET A 269 -3.53 -7.02 36.32
C MET A 269 -2.88 -6.60 35.00
N GLY A 270 -3.46 -5.64 34.28
CA GLY A 270 -2.89 -5.09 33.04
C GLY A 270 -1.55 -4.39 33.25
N ILE A 271 -1.46 -3.49 34.24
CA ILE A 271 -0.18 -2.82 34.58
C ILE A 271 0.86 -3.86 35.03
N ARG A 272 0.47 -4.83 35.88
CA ARG A 272 1.37 -5.90 36.34
C ARG A 272 1.84 -6.84 35.23
N ALA A 273 1.06 -6.99 34.16
CA ALA A 273 1.46 -7.76 32.97
C ALA A 273 2.47 -7.02 32.09
N GLY A 274 2.51 -5.68 32.17
CA GLY A 274 3.42 -4.80 31.42
C GLY A 274 2.74 -3.88 30.40
N CYS A 275 1.41 -3.71 30.45
CA CYS A 275 0.69 -2.73 29.63
C CYS A 275 1.02 -1.30 30.12
N ASP A 276 1.32 -0.40 29.18
CA ASP A 276 1.62 1.01 29.46
C ASP A 276 0.34 1.88 29.45
N LEU A 277 -0.71 1.46 28.73
CA LEU A 277 -2.04 2.08 28.70
C LEU A 277 -3.17 1.05 28.86
N LEU A 278 -4.29 1.49 29.43
CA LEU A 278 -5.48 0.69 29.66
C LEU A 278 -6.72 1.32 29.02
N THR A 279 -7.55 0.49 28.39
CA THR A 279 -8.72 0.92 27.61
C THR A 279 -10.01 0.73 28.41
N ILE A 280 -10.73 1.81 28.68
CA ILE A 280 -12.03 1.81 29.41
C ILE A 280 -12.96 2.79 28.68
N CYS A 281 -14.03 2.28 28.07
CA CYS A 281 -14.67 2.96 26.94
C CYS A 281 -15.86 3.86 27.26
N ARG A 282 -16.73 3.55 28.24
CA ARG A 282 -18.00 4.26 28.39
C ARG A 282 -18.30 4.72 29.82
N SER A 283 -18.02 3.92 30.85
CA SER A 283 -18.57 4.19 32.18
C SER A 283 -17.65 5.04 33.05
N LEU A 284 -18.11 6.23 33.46
CA LEU A 284 -17.39 7.09 34.42
C LEU A 284 -17.12 6.36 35.74
N SER A 285 -18.06 5.56 36.25
CA SER A 285 -17.85 4.85 37.52
C SER A 285 -16.73 3.82 37.43
N LEU A 286 -16.64 3.08 36.33
CA LEU A 286 -15.57 2.10 36.08
C LEU A 286 -14.22 2.78 35.81
N GLN A 287 -14.23 3.95 35.16
CA GLN A 287 -13.03 4.76 34.94
C GLN A 287 -12.47 5.32 36.26
N VAL A 288 -13.33 5.81 37.16
CA VAL A 288 -12.94 6.25 38.51
C VAL A 288 -12.51 5.07 39.40
N GLU A 289 -13.19 3.92 39.31
CA GLU A 289 -12.79 2.67 39.99
C GLU A 289 -11.37 2.24 39.60
N ALA A 290 -11.01 2.35 38.31
CA ALA A 290 -9.66 2.05 37.83
C ALA A 290 -8.60 2.96 38.46
N PHE A 291 -8.84 4.28 38.50
CA PHE A 291 -7.93 5.22 39.16
C PHE A 291 -7.79 4.94 40.67
N ALA A 292 -8.90 4.73 41.37
CA ALA A 292 -8.88 4.41 42.81
C ALA A 292 -8.13 3.11 43.10
N SER A 293 -8.32 2.09 42.26
CA SER A 293 -7.64 0.79 42.37
C SER A 293 -6.14 0.88 42.09
N LEU A 294 -5.73 1.73 41.14
CA LEU A 294 -4.33 1.99 40.83
C LEU A 294 -3.62 2.67 42.02
N SER A 295 -4.24 3.70 42.61
CA SER A 295 -3.72 4.39 43.80
C SER A 295 -3.58 3.43 44.99
N LEU A 296 -4.63 2.67 45.31
CA LEU A 296 -4.62 1.69 46.41
C LEU A 296 -3.55 0.59 46.21
N ALA A 297 -3.32 0.17 44.96
CA ALA A 297 -2.29 -0.81 44.63
C ALA A 297 -0.86 -0.24 44.78
N LEU A 298 -0.65 1.06 44.57
CA LEU A 298 0.63 1.72 44.83
C LEU A 298 0.89 1.91 46.33
N GLU A 299 -0.12 2.41 47.06
CA GLU A 299 -0.05 2.64 48.51
C GLU A 299 0.28 1.36 49.28
N ASN A 300 -0.34 0.23 48.91
CA ASN A 300 -0.11 -1.06 49.53
C ASN A 300 1.04 -1.87 48.90
N GLY A 301 1.84 -1.28 48.00
CA GLY A 301 2.99 -1.95 47.36
C GLY A 301 2.66 -3.11 46.41
N GLY A 302 1.39 -3.27 46.03
CA GLY A 302 0.94 -4.24 45.03
C GLY A 302 1.36 -3.89 43.59
N LEU A 303 1.75 -2.65 43.34
CA LEU A 303 2.43 -2.15 42.13
C LEU A 303 3.61 -1.25 42.55
N SER A 304 4.65 -1.17 41.72
CA SER A 304 5.78 -0.28 41.96
C SER A 304 5.68 1.01 41.13
N TRP A 305 6.10 2.13 41.72
CA TRP A 305 6.24 3.42 41.04
C TRP A 305 7.19 3.37 39.84
N ASP A 306 8.20 2.48 39.87
CA ASP A 306 9.12 2.27 38.74
C ASP A 306 8.42 1.68 37.52
N SER A 307 7.56 0.68 37.71
CA SER A 307 6.78 0.06 36.62
C SER A 307 5.86 1.08 35.94
N ILE A 308 5.19 1.92 36.74
CA ILE A 308 4.30 2.96 36.21
C ILE A 308 5.09 4.06 35.52
N ARG A 309 6.22 4.51 36.10
CA ARG A 309 7.05 5.55 35.48
C ARG A 309 7.54 5.14 34.10
N LYS A 310 8.05 3.91 33.96
CA LYS A 310 8.50 3.37 32.66
C LYS A 310 7.37 3.36 31.62
N GLY A 311 6.16 2.96 32.01
CA GLY A 311 5.00 3.02 31.11
C GLY A 311 4.61 4.45 30.73
N ALA A 312 4.52 5.34 31.72
CA ALA A 312 4.22 6.75 31.50
C ALA A 312 5.24 7.43 30.58
N GLU A 313 6.54 7.12 30.71
CA GLU A 313 7.60 7.61 29.82
C GLU A 313 7.38 7.16 28.36
N ARG A 314 6.95 5.91 28.11
CA ARG A 314 6.58 5.46 26.74
C ARG A 314 5.41 6.25 26.18
N VAL A 315 4.37 6.46 26.98
CA VAL A 315 3.18 7.23 26.59
C VAL A 315 3.51 8.70 26.34
N MET A 316 4.39 9.30 27.14
CA MET A 316 4.85 10.67 26.94
C MET A 316 5.71 10.80 25.69
N ARG A 317 6.58 9.82 25.37
CA ARG A 317 7.31 9.76 24.09
C ARG A 317 6.34 9.67 22.90
N LEU A 318 5.30 8.83 22.98
CA LEU A 318 4.26 8.73 21.94
C LEU A 318 3.55 10.07 21.71
N ARG A 319 3.10 10.73 22.79
CA ARG A 319 2.48 12.07 22.73
C ARG A 319 3.42 13.11 22.12
N ALA A 320 4.68 13.16 22.58
CA ALA A 320 5.66 14.11 22.09
C ALA A 320 6.01 13.93 20.60
N ALA A 321 6.02 12.68 20.11
CA ALA A 321 6.37 12.37 18.73
C ALA A 321 5.23 12.62 17.72
N HIS A 322 3.96 12.52 18.15
CA HIS A 322 2.80 12.55 17.25
C HIS A 322 1.83 13.72 17.49
N THR A 323 2.08 14.60 18.46
CA THR A 323 1.18 15.72 18.77
C THR A 323 1.94 17.04 18.98
N SER A 324 1.29 18.16 18.66
CA SER A 324 1.77 19.51 18.99
C SER A 324 0.60 20.41 19.34
N TRP A 325 0.79 21.37 20.26
CA TRP A 325 -0.27 22.30 20.65
C TRP A 325 -0.74 23.18 19.48
N SER A 326 0.16 23.54 18.55
CA SER A 326 -0.20 24.31 17.36
C SER A 326 -1.20 23.57 16.46
N ARG A 327 -0.99 22.27 16.20
CA ARG A 327 -1.92 21.44 15.40
C ARG A 327 -3.17 21.05 16.19
N ALA A 328 -3.03 20.74 17.48
CA ALA A 328 -4.14 20.28 18.30
C ALA A 328 -5.21 21.36 18.56
N LEU A 329 -4.80 22.62 18.69
CA LEU A 329 -5.71 23.76 18.86
C LEU A 329 -6.25 24.31 17.52
N ASN A 330 -5.59 23.98 16.40
CA ASN A 330 -5.96 24.42 15.05
C ASN A 330 -6.02 23.21 14.10
N PRO A 331 -6.98 22.28 14.28
CA PRO A 331 -7.22 21.21 13.32
C PRO A 331 -7.63 21.80 11.95
N GLY A 332 -7.27 21.12 10.87
CA GLY A 332 -7.45 21.65 9.51
C GLY A 332 -8.91 21.77 9.05
N GLY A 333 -9.82 21.00 9.67
CA GLY A 333 -11.25 21.00 9.38
C GLY A 333 -11.59 20.73 7.91
N LEU A 334 -12.79 21.15 7.50
CA LEU A 334 -13.27 20.98 6.14
C LEU A 334 -12.42 21.73 5.10
N GLU A 335 -11.84 22.88 5.47
CA GLU A 335 -11.01 23.70 4.57
C GLU A 335 -9.83 22.93 3.98
N GLN A 336 -9.19 22.06 4.76
CA GLN A 336 -8.10 21.19 4.29
C GLN A 336 -8.60 19.90 3.63
N MET A 337 -9.84 19.48 3.88
CA MET A 337 -10.44 18.29 3.24
C MET A 337 -10.90 18.56 1.79
N VAL A 338 -11.51 19.73 1.53
CA VAL A 338 -12.09 20.10 0.22
C VAL A 338 -11.14 19.84 -0.96
N PRO A 339 -9.86 20.28 -0.95
CA PRO A 339 -8.97 20.13 -2.11
C PRO A 339 -8.58 18.67 -2.41
N HIS A 340 -8.64 17.80 -1.40
CA HIS A 340 -8.22 16.40 -1.51
C HIS A 340 -9.37 15.47 -1.89
N ARG A 341 -10.62 15.84 -1.57
CA ARG A 341 -11.81 14.98 -1.65
C ARG A 341 -11.95 14.23 -2.98
N LEU A 342 -11.84 14.92 -4.12
CA LEU A 342 -11.97 14.30 -5.44
C LEU A 342 -10.84 13.29 -5.72
N SER A 343 -9.60 13.62 -5.33
CA SER A 343 -8.45 12.73 -5.54
C SER A 343 -8.54 11.46 -4.69
N HIS A 344 -9.03 11.59 -3.45
CA HIS A 344 -9.25 10.46 -2.55
C HIS A 344 -10.41 9.57 -3.04
N LEU A 345 -11.52 10.15 -3.47
CA LEU A 345 -12.64 9.41 -4.08
C LEU A 345 -12.20 8.66 -5.34
N THR A 346 -11.49 9.32 -6.26
CA THR A 346 -10.99 8.70 -7.50
C THR A 346 -10.06 7.53 -7.19
N PHE A 347 -9.18 7.68 -6.20
CA PHE A 347 -8.31 6.60 -5.76
C PHE A 347 -9.10 5.46 -5.09
N ALA A 348 -10.04 5.77 -4.18
CA ALA A 348 -10.88 4.78 -3.52
C ALA A 348 -11.68 3.94 -4.54
N THR A 349 -12.32 4.59 -5.53
CA THR A 349 -13.01 3.92 -6.64
C THR A 349 -12.07 2.97 -7.37
N ARG A 350 -10.86 3.40 -7.73
CA ARG A 350 -9.88 2.53 -8.39
C ARG A 350 -9.48 1.33 -7.52
N VAL A 351 -9.26 1.50 -6.21
CA VAL A 351 -8.96 0.37 -5.32
C VAL A 351 -10.17 -0.58 -5.19
N TYR A 352 -11.41 -0.07 -5.25
CA TYR A 352 -12.59 -0.93 -5.36
C TYR A 352 -12.62 -1.72 -6.67
N GLU A 353 -12.43 -1.06 -7.83
CA GLU A 353 -12.31 -1.72 -9.15
C GLU A 353 -11.26 -2.83 -9.12
N ASP A 354 -10.05 -2.52 -8.67
CA ASP A 354 -8.90 -3.44 -8.57
C ASP A 354 -9.10 -4.55 -7.51
N SER A 355 -10.09 -4.43 -6.61
CA SER A 355 -10.36 -5.41 -5.54
C SER A 355 -11.40 -6.47 -5.91
N ILE A 356 -12.34 -6.18 -6.80
CA ILE A 356 -13.47 -7.09 -7.07
C ILE A 356 -12.93 -8.41 -7.63
N THR A 357 -13.19 -9.49 -6.90
CA THR A 357 -12.64 -10.81 -7.17
C THR A 357 -13.73 -11.72 -7.75
N LEU A 358 -13.54 -12.17 -9.00
CA LEU A 358 -14.32 -13.26 -9.58
C LEU A 358 -13.71 -14.59 -9.11
N ILE A 359 -14.39 -15.26 -8.18
CA ILE A 359 -13.91 -16.49 -7.53
C ILE A 359 -14.22 -17.72 -8.37
N ARG A 360 -15.31 -17.67 -9.13
CA ARG A 360 -15.72 -18.72 -10.09
C ARG A 360 -16.70 -18.14 -11.10
N ASP A 361 -16.68 -18.68 -12.32
CA ASP A 361 -17.73 -18.45 -13.32
C ASP A 361 -17.84 -19.63 -14.30
N ASP A 362 -18.34 -20.78 -13.80
CA ASP A 362 -18.37 -22.06 -14.53
C ASP A 362 -19.14 -21.99 -15.87
N ALA A 363 -20.06 -21.02 -16.02
CA ALA A 363 -20.91 -20.84 -17.18
C ALA A 363 -20.56 -19.59 -18.03
N GLY A 364 -19.53 -18.83 -17.66
CA GLY A 364 -19.16 -17.59 -18.35
C GLY A 364 -20.26 -16.52 -18.32
N ASN A 365 -20.96 -16.36 -17.20
CA ASN A 365 -22.04 -15.40 -17.03
C ASN A 365 -21.55 -13.94 -16.98
N ILE A 366 -20.27 -13.68 -16.69
CA ILE A 366 -19.72 -12.34 -16.50
C ILE A 366 -18.91 -11.88 -17.73
N PRO A 367 -19.20 -10.71 -18.32
CA PRO A 367 -20.28 -9.78 -17.98
C PRO A 367 -21.65 -10.22 -18.51
N LEU A 368 -22.71 -9.81 -17.80
CA LEU A 368 -24.10 -10.11 -18.11
C LEU A 368 -24.53 -9.61 -19.49
N THR A 369 -23.94 -8.52 -19.96
CA THR A 369 -24.21 -7.93 -21.30
C THR A 369 -23.84 -8.84 -22.47
N LYS A 370 -23.04 -9.89 -22.25
CA LYS A 370 -22.72 -10.89 -23.29
C LYS A 370 -23.68 -12.08 -23.30
N VAL A 371 -24.49 -12.25 -22.25
CA VAL A 371 -25.31 -13.46 -22.04
C VAL A 371 -26.80 -13.17 -21.86
N LEU A 372 -27.18 -11.91 -21.62
CA LEU A 372 -28.57 -11.43 -21.56
C LEU A 372 -28.93 -10.60 -22.79
N SER A 373 -30.23 -10.31 -22.93
CA SER A 373 -30.80 -9.49 -24.01
C SER A 373 -31.61 -8.34 -23.43
N ASP A 374 -31.91 -7.32 -24.23
CA ASP A 374 -32.73 -6.16 -23.87
C ASP A 374 -34.16 -6.52 -23.39
N SER A 375 -34.62 -7.76 -23.65
CA SER A 375 -35.90 -8.30 -23.18
C SER A 375 -35.79 -9.19 -21.94
N SER A 376 -34.61 -9.27 -21.31
CA SER A 376 -34.36 -10.14 -20.16
C SER A 376 -34.83 -9.53 -18.84
N THR A 377 -35.11 -10.38 -17.86
CA THR A 377 -35.41 -9.96 -16.47
C THR A 377 -34.27 -10.35 -15.54
N VAL A 378 -33.65 -9.36 -14.88
CA VAL A 378 -32.64 -9.54 -13.84
C VAL A 378 -33.26 -9.31 -12.46
N LEU A 379 -33.26 -10.33 -11.61
CA LEU A 379 -33.74 -10.23 -10.23
C LEU A 379 -32.57 -10.06 -9.25
N VAL A 380 -32.60 -8.98 -8.48
CA VAL A 380 -31.68 -8.74 -7.36
C VAL A 380 -32.36 -9.16 -6.06
N LEU A 381 -31.73 -10.07 -5.31
CA LEU A 381 -32.16 -10.53 -4.00
C LEU A 381 -31.12 -10.11 -2.95
N SER A 382 -31.48 -9.23 -2.02
CA SER A 382 -30.54 -8.70 -1.02
C SER A 382 -30.98 -8.92 0.44
N PRO A 383 -30.05 -9.13 1.38
CA PRO A 383 -30.36 -9.06 2.80
C PRO A 383 -30.61 -7.60 3.21
N LEU A 384 -31.31 -7.39 4.32
CA LEU A 384 -31.43 -6.08 4.96
C LEU A 384 -30.12 -5.74 5.70
N LEU A 385 -29.39 -4.72 5.24
CA LEU A 385 -28.15 -4.27 5.89
C LEU A 385 -28.37 -3.01 6.73
N MET A 386 -28.30 -3.18 8.05
CA MET A 386 -28.31 -2.08 9.02
C MET A 386 -26.90 -1.52 9.21
N HIS A 387 -26.52 -0.51 8.43
CA HIS A 387 -25.28 0.21 8.71
C HIS A 387 -25.51 1.24 9.82
N ARG A 388 -24.80 1.12 10.96
CA ARG A 388 -24.93 2.06 12.10
C ARG A 388 -24.69 3.54 11.74
N ALA A 389 -24.03 3.84 10.63
CA ALA A 389 -23.80 5.20 10.16
C ALA A 389 -25.04 5.87 9.53
N SER A 390 -26.14 5.14 9.27
CA SER A 390 -27.31 5.69 8.56
C SER A 390 -28.41 6.27 9.48
N GLU A 391 -28.07 6.63 10.72
CA GLU A 391 -29.05 7.23 11.66
C GLU A 391 -29.14 8.76 11.59
N GLY A 392 -28.29 9.41 10.79
CA GLY A 392 -28.28 10.87 10.61
C GLY A 392 -28.34 11.38 9.16
N ALA A 393 -28.11 10.54 8.15
CA ALA A 393 -28.05 10.97 6.75
C ALA A 393 -29.43 10.95 6.09
N SER A 394 -30.05 12.13 5.92
CA SER A 394 -31.11 12.30 4.94
C SER A 394 -30.51 12.11 3.54
N THR A 395 -31.04 11.18 2.76
CA THR A 395 -30.51 10.82 1.43
C THR A 395 -30.84 11.91 0.39
N THR A 396 -30.08 13.00 0.41
CA THR A 396 -30.10 14.06 -0.60
C THR A 396 -28.70 14.33 -1.15
N THR A 397 -27.98 13.29 -1.57
CA THR A 397 -26.74 13.42 -2.34
C THR A 397 -27.05 13.78 -3.79
N SER A 398 -26.55 14.93 -4.24
CA SER A 398 -26.81 15.50 -5.58
C SER A 398 -25.96 14.86 -6.69
N CYS A 399 -26.09 13.55 -6.87
CA CYS A 399 -25.78 12.93 -8.16
C CYS A 399 -27.07 12.81 -8.97
N HIS A 400 -27.37 13.81 -9.80
CA HIS A 400 -28.46 13.70 -10.78
C HIS A 400 -28.21 12.47 -11.68
N PRO A 401 -29.12 11.48 -11.70
CA PRO A 401 -29.12 10.51 -12.77
C PRO A 401 -29.36 11.25 -14.09
N LEU A 402 -28.73 10.80 -15.19
CA LEU A 402 -29.22 11.16 -16.51
C LEU A 402 -30.71 10.75 -16.59
N PRO A 403 -31.62 11.63 -17.07
CA PRO A 403 -33.05 11.47 -16.85
C PRO A 403 -33.67 10.43 -17.79
N ILE A 404 -33.37 9.15 -17.55
CA ILE A 404 -33.94 7.98 -18.24
C ILE A 404 -34.30 6.88 -17.22
N ALA A 405 -34.93 7.27 -16.11
CA ALA A 405 -35.65 6.35 -15.24
C ALA A 405 -37.11 6.82 -15.14
N ARG A 406 -38.04 6.04 -15.70
CA ARG A 406 -39.47 6.25 -15.46
C ARG A 406 -39.81 5.64 -14.10
N GLU A 407 -39.76 6.45 -13.05
CA GLU A 407 -40.40 6.11 -11.78
C GLU A 407 -41.89 5.87 -12.03
N THR A 408 -42.32 4.61 -11.96
CA THR A 408 -43.75 4.29 -11.96
C THR A 408 -44.34 4.70 -10.63
N SER A 409 -45.36 5.57 -10.68
CA SER A 409 -45.98 6.22 -9.53
C SER A 409 -46.60 5.24 -8.53
N ASN A 410 -45.81 4.83 -7.54
CA ASN A 410 -46.22 4.36 -6.22
C ASN A 410 -44.97 4.45 -5.32
N ALA A 411 -44.99 5.35 -4.34
CA ALA A 411 -43.88 5.48 -3.40
C ALA A 411 -43.84 4.26 -2.47
N VAL A 412 -43.08 3.24 -2.86
CA VAL A 412 -42.79 2.08 -2.00
C VAL A 412 -41.99 2.59 -0.80
N VAL A 413 -42.57 2.45 0.39
CA VAL A 413 -41.85 2.73 1.64
C VAL A 413 -40.83 1.62 1.85
N LEU A 414 -39.60 1.87 1.39
CA LEU A 414 -38.46 0.97 1.55
C LEU A 414 -38.21 0.70 3.04
N GLN A 415 -37.84 -0.54 3.36
CA GLN A 415 -37.30 -0.85 4.68
C GLN A 415 -35.88 -0.29 4.79
N LYS A 416 -35.54 0.25 5.96
CA LYS A 416 -34.18 0.77 6.25
C LYS A 416 -33.16 -0.33 5.96
N GLY A 417 -32.21 -0.08 5.05
CA GLY A 417 -31.22 -1.06 4.59
C GLY A 417 -31.48 -1.68 3.20
N GLU A 418 -32.62 -1.42 2.57
CA GLU A 418 -32.89 -1.80 1.16
C GLU A 418 -32.28 -0.79 0.16
N ASP A 419 -32.13 0.46 0.59
CA ASP A 419 -31.65 1.62 -0.16
C ASP A 419 -30.24 1.44 -0.76
N TYR A 420 -29.36 0.71 -0.06
CA TYR A 420 -28.01 0.39 -0.55
C TYR A 420 -28.04 -0.44 -1.85
N PHE A 421 -28.92 -1.45 -1.92
CA PHE A 421 -29.00 -2.36 -3.08
C PHE A 421 -29.94 -1.84 -4.16
N GLN A 422 -30.86 -0.94 -3.84
CA GLN A 422 -31.64 -0.21 -4.85
C GLN A 422 -30.72 0.59 -5.78
N ASN A 423 -29.73 1.31 -5.22
CA ASN A 423 -28.74 2.05 -6.00
C ASN A 423 -27.89 1.15 -6.91
N PHE A 424 -27.57 -0.08 -6.46
CA PHE A 424 -26.97 -1.10 -7.31
C PHE A 424 -27.87 -1.49 -8.49
N GLY A 425 -29.16 -1.76 -8.23
CA GLY A 425 -30.13 -2.11 -9.27
C GLY A 425 -30.30 -1.01 -10.32
N LEU A 426 -30.34 0.26 -9.88
CA LEU A 426 -30.38 1.43 -10.77
C LEU A 426 -29.11 1.53 -11.62
N ALA A 427 -27.93 1.38 -11.03
CA ALA A 427 -26.66 1.39 -11.76
C ALA A 427 -26.55 0.23 -12.77
N LEU A 428 -27.07 -0.96 -12.42
CA LEU A 428 -27.09 -2.13 -13.30
C LEU A 428 -28.06 -1.96 -14.48
N ALA A 429 -29.19 -1.28 -14.27
CA ALA A 429 -30.18 -1.00 -15.32
C ALA A 429 -29.63 -0.10 -16.44
N CYS A 430 -28.60 0.72 -16.16
CA CYS A 430 -27.93 1.55 -17.18
C CYS A 430 -27.23 0.74 -18.29
N TYR A 431 -27.00 -0.57 -18.10
CA TYR A 431 -26.33 -1.44 -19.07
C TYR A 431 -27.25 -2.08 -20.12
N GLY A 432 -28.55 -1.74 -20.14
CA GLY A 432 -29.48 -2.26 -21.15
C GLY A 432 -29.83 -3.75 -20.98
N LEU A 433 -29.62 -4.33 -19.79
CA LEU A 433 -29.86 -5.74 -19.46
C LEU A 433 -31.36 -6.14 -19.38
N GLY A 434 -32.24 -5.36 -20.01
CA GLY A 434 -33.69 -5.44 -19.86
C GLY A 434 -34.19 -4.90 -18.51
N GLN A 435 -35.14 -5.59 -17.89
CA GLN A 435 -35.78 -5.15 -16.65
C GLN A 435 -34.98 -5.62 -15.42
N VAL A 436 -34.55 -4.67 -14.58
CA VAL A 436 -33.97 -4.98 -13.26
C VAL A 436 -35.05 -4.89 -12.19
N LEU A 437 -35.32 -6.00 -11.51
CA LEU A 437 -36.21 -6.12 -10.35
C LEU A 437 -35.39 -6.27 -9.08
N HIS A 438 -35.86 -5.72 -7.97
CA HIS A 438 -35.19 -5.82 -6.67
C HIS A 438 -36.20 -6.16 -5.58
N THR A 439 -35.85 -7.09 -4.69
CA THR A 439 -36.58 -7.35 -3.44
C THR A 439 -35.62 -7.83 -2.36
N SER A 440 -36.01 -7.60 -1.10
CA SER A 440 -35.23 -8.03 0.07
C SER A 440 -35.65 -9.40 0.57
N TYR A 441 -34.75 -10.04 1.32
CA TYR A 441 -35.04 -11.29 2.03
C TYR A 441 -34.54 -11.23 3.48
N THR A 442 -35.15 -12.07 4.33
CA THR A 442 -34.90 -12.10 5.78
C THR A 442 -34.79 -13.53 6.28
N SER A 443 -34.63 -13.72 7.60
CA SER A 443 -34.65 -15.03 8.26
C SER A 443 -35.95 -15.81 8.09
N HIS A 444 -37.02 -15.20 7.56
CA HIS A 444 -38.27 -15.90 7.20
C HIS A 444 -38.15 -16.79 5.95
N GLY A 445 -37.04 -16.72 5.21
CA GLY A 445 -36.79 -17.56 4.04
C GLY A 445 -37.47 -17.07 2.77
N VAL A 446 -37.72 -18.01 1.85
CA VAL A 446 -38.39 -17.75 0.57
C VAL A 446 -39.89 -17.60 0.80
N ARG A 447 -40.49 -16.58 0.18
CA ARG A 447 -41.93 -16.27 0.21
C ARG A 447 -42.55 -16.49 -1.18
N GLU A 448 -43.87 -16.59 -1.26
CA GLU A 448 -44.61 -16.74 -2.53
C GLU A 448 -44.28 -15.64 -3.56
N GLU A 449 -44.09 -14.41 -3.11
CA GLU A 449 -43.60 -13.30 -3.94
C GLU A 449 -42.19 -13.53 -4.51
N HIS A 450 -41.30 -14.16 -3.73
CA HIS A 450 -39.95 -14.52 -4.18
C HIS A 450 -40.04 -15.64 -5.22
N GLU A 451 -40.88 -16.65 -5.01
CA GLU A 451 -41.08 -17.76 -5.97
C GLU A 451 -41.55 -17.24 -7.33
N ARG A 452 -42.56 -16.34 -7.35
CA ARG A 452 -43.04 -15.71 -8.59
C ARG A 452 -41.95 -14.91 -9.29
N LEU A 453 -41.24 -14.03 -8.56
CA LEU A 453 -40.14 -13.24 -9.12
C LEU A 453 -38.98 -14.10 -9.63
N ILE A 454 -38.66 -15.18 -8.92
CA ILE A 454 -37.66 -16.18 -9.34
C ILE A 454 -38.13 -16.89 -10.61
N ASP A 455 -39.43 -17.14 -10.78
CA ASP A 455 -39.94 -17.80 -11.99
C ASP A 455 -39.87 -16.88 -13.23
N ASP A 456 -40.19 -15.60 -13.08
CA ASP A 456 -40.12 -14.61 -14.16
C ASP A 456 -38.68 -14.20 -14.57
N ALA A 457 -37.67 -14.51 -13.74
CA ALA A 457 -36.28 -14.06 -13.95
C ALA A 457 -35.45 -14.93 -14.90
N ASP A 458 -34.61 -14.28 -15.73
CA ASP A 458 -33.57 -14.88 -16.58
C ASP A 458 -32.22 -15.00 -15.87
N ALA A 459 -31.91 -14.00 -15.05
CA ALA A 459 -30.73 -13.95 -14.20
C ALA A 459 -31.12 -13.52 -12.78
N ILE A 460 -30.48 -14.12 -11.79
CA ILE A 460 -30.74 -13.88 -10.37
C ILE A 460 -29.41 -13.59 -9.70
N ILE A 461 -29.29 -12.40 -9.09
CA ILE A 461 -28.14 -11.95 -8.33
C ILE A 461 -28.54 -12.00 -6.85
N ILE A 462 -27.97 -12.93 -6.10
CA ILE A 462 -28.16 -13.03 -4.66
C ILE A 462 -26.97 -12.38 -3.97
N PHE A 463 -27.23 -11.34 -3.16
CA PHE A 463 -26.22 -10.77 -2.28
C PHE A 463 -26.16 -11.52 -0.95
N VAL A 464 -24.97 -11.62 -0.35
CA VAL A 464 -24.77 -12.09 1.03
C VAL A 464 -23.75 -11.21 1.76
N ALA A 465 -23.88 -11.09 3.07
CA ALA A 465 -22.98 -10.30 3.92
C ALA A 465 -22.89 -10.89 5.34
N ASP A 466 -21.66 -11.10 5.81
CA ASP A 466 -21.30 -11.75 7.08
C ASP A 466 -22.18 -12.98 7.36
N ALA A 467 -22.25 -13.86 6.36
CA ALA A 467 -23.14 -15.01 6.33
C ALA A 467 -22.70 -16.11 7.32
N LEU A 468 -21.46 -16.03 7.81
CA LEU A 468 -20.98 -16.81 8.95
C LEU A 468 -21.74 -16.49 10.25
N ARG A 469 -22.08 -15.21 10.49
CA ARG A 469 -23.00 -14.78 11.56
C ARG A 469 -24.46 -14.98 11.15
N ASN A 470 -24.77 -14.74 9.87
CA ASN A 470 -26.11 -14.70 9.33
C ASN A 470 -26.44 -15.93 8.47
N GLN A 471 -26.33 -17.14 9.05
CA GLN A 471 -26.43 -18.41 8.31
C GLN A 471 -27.75 -18.61 7.54
N TYR A 472 -28.82 -17.92 7.92
CA TYR A 472 -30.08 -17.90 7.18
C TYR A 472 -29.90 -17.41 5.72
N GLN A 473 -28.90 -16.55 5.46
CA GLN A 473 -28.61 -16.06 4.10
C GLN A 473 -28.11 -17.19 3.19
N VAL A 474 -27.24 -18.06 3.70
CA VAL A 474 -26.76 -19.24 2.96
C VAL A 474 -27.90 -20.23 2.72
N ALA A 475 -28.77 -20.42 3.72
CA ALA A 475 -29.95 -21.28 3.59
C ALA A 475 -30.95 -20.74 2.54
N PHE A 476 -31.23 -19.43 2.56
CA PHE A 476 -32.04 -18.76 1.54
C PHE A 476 -31.44 -18.92 0.14
N ALA A 477 -30.16 -18.63 -0.02
CA ALA A 477 -29.47 -18.76 -1.31
C ALA A 477 -29.52 -20.20 -1.84
N LYS A 478 -29.28 -21.22 -0.99
CA LYS A 478 -29.43 -22.64 -1.36
C LYS A 478 -30.86 -23.01 -1.76
N HIS A 479 -31.87 -22.43 -1.12
CA HIS A 479 -33.28 -22.64 -1.47
C HIS A 479 -33.59 -22.07 -2.87
N VAL A 480 -33.19 -20.82 -3.16
CA VAL A 480 -33.33 -20.23 -4.50
C VAL A 480 -32.59 -21.07 -5.55
N ALA A 481 -31.38 -21.56 -5.25
CA ALA A 481 -30.64 -22.45 -6.13
C ALA A 481 -31.35 -23.79 -6.38
N ALA A 482 -32.08 -24.33 -5.40
CA ALA A 482 -32.90 -25.53 -5.57
C ALA A 482 -34.10 -25.28 -6.49
N ILE A 483 -34.82 -24.17 -6.30
CA ILE A 483 -35.95 -23.74 -7.15
C ILE A 483 -35.48 -23.60 -8.61
N CYS A 484 -34.35 -22.92 -8.84
CA CYS A 484 -33.78 -22.75 -10.18
C CYS A 484 -33.40 -24.08 -10.85
N LYS A 485 -32.90 -25.05 -10.09
CA LYS A 485 -32.53 -26.39 -10.60
C LYS A 485 -33.76 -27.24 -10.92
N LEU A 486 -34.82 -27.14 -10.14
CA LEU A 486 -36.10 -27.83 -10.40
C LEU A 486 -36.78 -27.24 -11.64
N GLY A 487 -36.97 -25.92 -11.69
CA GLY A 487 -37.57 -25.27 -12.86
C GLY A 487 -36.79 -25.46 -14.17
N ALA A 488 -35.47 -25.67 -14.10
CA ALA A 488 -34.67 -26.02 -15.27
C ALA A 488 -34.98 -27.43 -15.83
N LEU A 489 -35.40 -28.39 -14.98
CA LEU A 489 -35.84 -29.72 -15.42
C LEU A 489 -37.21 -29.66 -16.10
N ASP A 490 -38.12 -28.84 -15.57
CA ASP A 490 -39.50 -28.75 -16.05
C ASP A 490 -39.63 -27.89 -17.33
N ASN A 491 -38.96 -26.73 -17.36
CA ASN A 491 -39.11 -25.73 -18.43
C ASN A 491 -37.92 -25.66 -19.40
N ASN A 492 -36.89 -26.50 -19.23
CA ASN A 492 -35.69 -26.60 -20.07
C ASN A 492 -34.92 -25.27 -20.29
N ARG A 493 -35.09 -24.30 -19.37
CA ARG A 493 -34.46 -22.96 -19.42
C ARG A 493 -33.60 -22.74 -18.17
N PRO A 494 -32.29 -23.01 -18.21
CA PRO A 494 -31.42 -22.83 -17.05
C PRO A 494 -31.25 -21.34 -16.71
N LYS A 495 -31.54 -20.98 -15.46
CA LYS A 495 -31.43 -19.59 -14.96
C LYS A 495 -30.00 -19.26 -14.55
N ARG A 496 -29.56 -18.04 -14.84
CA ARG A 496 -28.21 -17.58 -14.50
C ARG A 496 -28.16 -17.14 -13.04
N LEU A 497 -27.50 -17.93 -12.21
CA LEU A 497 -27.49 -17.72 -10.76
C LEU A 497 -26.11 -17.24 -10.29
N ILE A 498 -26.06 -15.99 -9.81
CA ILE A 498 -24.86 -15.31 -9.31
C ILE A 498 -25.00 -15.15 -7.80
N LEU A 499 -23.99 -15.54 -7.04
CA LEU A 499 -23.90 -15.28 -5.60
C LEU A 499 -22.76 -14.29 -5.34
N ALA A 500 -23.11 -13.10 -4.84
CA ALA A 500 -22.20 -12.00 -4.61
C ALA A 500 -22.04 -11.74 -3.09
N SER A 501 -20.83 -11.89 -2.55
CA SER A 501 -20.54 -11.45 -1.18
C SER A 501 -20.10 -9.99 -1.15
N VAL A 502 -20.74 -9.21 -0.29
CA VAL A 502 -20.35 -7.81 0.00
C VAL A 502 -19.61 -7.66 1.33
N SER A 503 -19.02 -8.75 1.84
CA SER A 503 -18.23 -8.69 3.08
C SER A 503 -16.95 -9.53 3.04
N SER A 504 -17.04 -10.79 2.62
CA SER A 504 -15.96 -11.76 2.80
C SER A 504 -16.16 -12.97 1.88
N PRO A 505 -15.09 -13.50 1.25
CA PRO A 505 -15.16 -14.73 0.48
C PRO A 505 -15.42 -15.99 1.33
N PHE A 506 -15.58 -15.85 2.65
CA PHE A 506 -16.03 -16.92 3.55
C PHE A 506 -17.54 -16.99 3.72
N ASP A 507 -18.29 -16.04 3.14
CA ASP A 507 -19.76 -16.06 3.13
C ASP A 507 -20.34 -17.16 2.22
N PHE A 508 -19.53 -17.71 1.30
CA PHE A 508 -19.99 -18.71 0.34
C PHE A 508 -20.14 -20.10 0.99
N PRO A 509 -21.13 -20.90 0.55
CA PRO A 509 -21.27 -22.28 1.00
C PRO A 509 -20.04 -23.11 0.66
N ALA A 510 -19.61 -23.97 1.59
CA ALA A 510 -18.48 -24.86 1.39
C ALA A 510 -18.70 -25.88 0.27
N GLU A 511 -19.95 -26.28 0.00
CA GLU A 511 -20.28 -27.23 -1.06
C GLU A 511 -20.28 -26.53 -2.43
N LYS A 512 -19.32 -26.90 -3.28
CA LYS A 512 -19.09 -26.26 -4.59
C LYS A 512 -20.25 -26.37 -5.57
N THR A 513 -21.21 -27.27 -5.37
CA THR A 513 -22.24 -27.66 -6.36
C THR A 513 -23.48 -26.76 -6.43
N TRP A 514 -23.61 -25.78 -5.52
CA TRP A 514 -24.80 -24.92 -5.48
C TRP A 514 -24.77 -23.77 -6.50
N PHE A 515 -23.59 -23.17 -6.74
CA PHE A 515 -23.42 -21.95 -7.52
C PHE A 515 -22.23 -22.07 -8.47
N GLY A 516 -22.44 -21.71 -9.74
CA GLY A 516 -21.39 -21.65 -10.76
C GLY A 516 -20.64 -20.31 -10.82
N THR A 517 -21.32 -19.21 -10.49
CA THR A 517 -20.76 -17.85 -10.54
C THR A 517 -20.70 -17.22 -9.14
N LEU A 518 -19.49 -16.87 -8.69
CA LEU A 518 -19.19 -16.35 -7.35
C LEU A 518 -18.33 -15.07 -7.44
N LEU A 519 -18.80 -13.97 -6.82
CA LEU A 519 -18.13 -12.65 -6.84
C LEU A 519 -17.99 -12.09 -5.42
N CYS A 520 -16.85 -11.48 -5.09
CA CYS A 520 -16.67 -10.78 -3.80
C CYS A 520 -16.21 -9.34 -3.98
N THR A 521 -16.85 -8.40 -3.29
CA THR A 521 -16.52 -6.96 -3.29
C THR A 521 -15.86 -6.47 -2.00
N TYR A 522 -15.78 -7.32 -0.96
CA TYR A 522 -15.15 -7.06 0.36
C TYR A 522 -15.70 -5.86 1.17
N ASP A 523 -16.72 -5.18 0.65
CA ASP A 523 -17.41 -4.02 1.23
C ASP A 523 -18.80 -3.89 0.57
N SER A 524 -19.78 -3.36 1.30
CA SER A 524 -21.15 -3.07 0.85
C SER A 524 -21.38 -1.58 0.56
N SER A 525 -20.31 -0.79 0.45
CA SER A 525 -20.39 0.64 0.13
C SER A 525 -21.03 0.92 -1.23
N MET A 526 -21.61 2.10 -1.40
CA MET A 526 -22.17 2.53 -2.69
C MET A 526 -21.12 2.50 -3.81
N ILE A 527 -19.85 2.81 -3.50
CA ILE A 527 -18.75 2.78 -4.47
C ILE A 527 -18.44 1.33 -4.86
N ALA A 528 -18.35 0.40 -3.90
CA ALA A 528 -18.12 -1.01 -4.15
C ALA A 528 -19.24 -1.62 -5.02
N LEU A 529 -20.50 -1.31 -4.70
CA LEU A 529 -21.66 -1.76 -5.45
C LEU A 529 -21.73 -1.16 -6.87
N HIS A 530 -21.37 0.12 -7.04
CA HIS A 530 -21.29 0.74 -8.37
C HIS A 530 -20.17 0.12 -9.22
N CYS A 531 -19.01 -0.18 -8.62
CA CYS A 531 -17.94 -0.91 -9.29
C CYS A 531 -18.37 -2.35 -9.66
N LEU A 532 -19.16 -3.02 -8.82
CA LEU A 532 -19.75 -4.32 -9.16
C LEU A 532 -20.72 -4.22 -10.33
N ALA A 533 -21.56 -3.19 -10.40
CA ALA A 533 -22.44 -2.96 -11.56
C ALA A 533 -21.62 -2.79 -12.85
N ARG A 534 -20.49 -2.09 -12.80
CA ARG A 534 -19.52 -1.96 -13.92
C ARG A 534 -18.86 -3.29 -14.32
N VAL A 535 -18.51 -4.14 -13.36
CA VAL A 535 -18.02 -5.52 -13.63
C VAL A 535 -19.10 -6.36 -14.33
N LEU A 536 -20.34 -6.32 -13.84
CA LEU A 536 -21.45 -7.07 -14.41
C LEU A 536 -21.89 -6.52 -15.78
N GLY A 537 -21.80 -5.20 -15.98
CA GLY A 537 -22.03 -4.53 -17.26
C GLY A 537 -20.93 -4.75 -18.29
N GLY A 538 -19.70 -5.02 -17.85
CA GLY A 538 -18.55 -5.31 -18.71
C GLY A 538 -17.65 -4.11 -19.03
N ASP A 539 -17.83 -2.97 -18.35
CA ASP A 539 -16.97 -1.79 -18.46
C ASP A 539 -15.56 -2.04 -17.91
N ILE A 540 -15.45 -2.90 -16.89
CA ILE A 540 -14.20 -3.26 -16.22
C ILE A 540 -14.12 -4.77 -15.99
N ALA A 541 -12.90 -5.31 -16.04
CA ALA A 541 -12.65 -6.70 -15.69
C ALA A 541 -12.42 -6.83 -14.16
N PRO A 542 -12.93 -7.89 -13.51
CA PRO A 542 -12.63 -8.17 -12.11
C PRO A 542 -11.19 -8.69 -11.99
N THR A 543 -10.26 -7.81 -11.61
CA THR A 543 -8.82 -8.10 -11.48
C THR A 543 -8.38 -8.54 -10.08
N GLY A 544 -9.28 -8.43 -9.11
CA GLY A 544 -9.03 -8.79 -7.71
C GLY A 544 -8.70 -10.27 -7.55
N ARG A 545 -7.77 -10.55 -6.63
CA ARG A 545 -7.27 -11.88 -6.30
C ARG A 545 -7.81 -12.29 -4.94
N LEU A 546 -8.21 -13.55 -4.80
CA LEU A 546 -8.59 -14.10 -3.51
C LEU A 546 -7.36 -14.08 -2.56
N PRO A 547 -7.36 -13.32 -1.44
CA PRO A 547 -6.21 -13.26 -0.55
C PRO A 547 -5.85 -14.64 0.01
N ARG A 548 -4.55 -14.93 0.09
CA ARG A 548 -4.08 -16.29 0.40
C ARG A 548 -4.50 -16.71 1.81
N LEU A 549 -4.83 -17.99 1.97
CA LEU A 549 -5.33 -18.56 3.22
C LEU A 549 -4.36 -19.61 3.75
N GLY A 550 -3.91 -19.42 5.00
CA GLY A 550 -2.77 -20.13 5.56
C GLY A 550 -2.96 -21.64 5.61
N SER A 551 -2.12 -22.38 4.88
CA SER A 551 -1.94 -23.83 5.02
C SER A 551 -3.17 -24.73 4.79
N ALA A 552 -4.17 -24.29 4.03
CA ALA A 552 -4.91 -25.26 3.21
C ALA A 552 -3.99 -25.65 2.04
N ARG A 553 -3.84 -26.96 1.78
CA ARG A 553 -3.28 -27.45 0.50
C ARG A 553 -3.88 -26.62 -0.63
N GLU A 554 -3.04 -26.20 -1.58
CA GLU A 554 -3.50 -25.54 -2.79
C GLU A 554 -4.73 -26.26 -3.30
N VAL A 555 -5.88 -25.59 -3.21
CA VAL A 555 -7.05 -26.03 -3.95
C VAL A 555 -6.63 -25.76 -5.38
N ASN A 556 -6.13 -26.80 -6.05
CA ASN A 556 -5.98 -26.80 -7.49
C ASN A 556 -7.32 -26.37 -8.06
N THR A 557 -7.41 -25.09 -8.43
CA THR A 557 -8.35 -24.57 -9.39
C THR A 557 -7.87 -25.11 -10.74
N ALA A 558 -8.05 -26.42 -10.91
CA ALA A 558 -8.23 -27.02 -12.21
C ALA A 558 -9.54 -26.43 -12.73
N ASP A 559 -9.45 -25.21 -13.26
CA ASP A 559 -10.02 -24.78 -14.54
C ASP A 559 -9.76 -23.29 -14.78
N GLY A 560 -9.29 -22.99 -16.00
CA GLY A 560 -10.01 -22.03 -16.82
C GLY A 560 -9.41 -20.64 -17.05
N ASN A 561 -8.58 -20.09 -16.16
CA ASN A 561 -7.98 -18.78 -16.42
C ASN A 561 -6.53 -18.67 -15.91
N HIS A 562 -5.56 -18.86 -16.81
CA HIS A 562 -4.16 -18.54 -16.57
C HIS A 562 -3.95 -17.02 -16.52
N HIS A 563 -4.34 -16.39 -15.42
CA HIS A 563 -3.74 -15.12 -15.03
C HIS A 563 -2.24 -15.36 -14.85
N GLN A 564 -1.39 -14.67 -15.62
CA GLN A 564 0.07 -14.82 -15.50
C GLN A 564 0.50 -14.41 -14.09
N THR A 565 0.80 -15.42 -13.27
CA THR A 565 1.32 -15.25 -11.92
C THR A 565 2.83 -15.01 -12.00
N TRP A 566 3.19 -13.74 -12.19
CA TRP A 566 4.58 -13.29 -12.15
C TRP A 566 5.15 -13.46 -10.74
N LEU A 567 6.06 -14.41 -10.57
CA LEU A 567 6.85 -14.55 -9.36
C LEU A 567 7.96 -13.49 -9.36
N VAL A 568 7.97 -12.63 -8.34
CA VAL A 568 9.05 -11.65 -8.14
C VAL A 568 10.12 -12.27 -7.25
N GLU A 569 11.18 -12.80 -7.87
CA GLU A 569 12.39 -13.25 -7.19
C GLU A 569 13.35 -12.07 -6.97
N GLN A 570 14.33 -12.21 -6.05
CA GLN A 570 15.48 -11.30 -6.02
C GLN A 570 16.34 -11.51 -7.26
N LEU A 571 16.74 -10.41 -7.91
CA LEU A 571 17.58 -10.44 -9.09
C LEU A 571 18.94 -11.10 -8.80
N ASN A 572 19.21 -12.24 -9.44
CA ASN A 572 20.50 -12.91 -9.41
C ASN A 572 21.23 -12.64 -10.73
N LEU A 573 22.10 -11.63 -10.76
CA LEU A 573 22.81 -11.21 -11.97
C LEU A 573 23.53 -12.37 -12.68
N ALA A 574 24.12 -13.33 -11.96
CA ALA A 574 24.82 -14.46 -12.58
C ALA A 574 23.90 -15.44 -13.32
N LYS A 575 22.62 -15.52 -12.92
CA LYS A 575 21.56 -16.35 -13.54
C LYS A 575 20.77 -15.59 -14.59
N ASP A 576 20.45 -14.33 -14.29
CA ASP A 576 19.39 -13.57 -14.96
C ASP A 576 19.92 -12.56 -16.00
N GLN A 577 21.21 -12.23 -15.98
CA GLN A 577 21.85 -11.29 -16.93
C GLN A 577 21.57 -11.60 -18.41
N PRO A 578 21.65 -12.86 -18.92
CA PRO A 578 21.37 -13.14 -20.33
C PRO A 578 19.92 -12.83 -20.72
N TRP A 579 18.97 -13.03 -19.79
CA TRP A 579 17.55 -12.80 -19.99
C TRP A 579 17.20 -11.30 -19.91
N LEU A 580 17.84 -10.55 -19.01
CA LEU A 580 17.75 -9.09 -18.95
C LEU A 580 18.28 -8.43 -20.23
N LEU A 581 19.46 -8.84 -20.71
CA LEU A 581 20.03 -8.32 -21.96
C LEU A 581 19.12 -8.61 -23.16
N ARG A 582 18.51 -9.79 -23.20
CA ARG A 582 17.53 -10.16 -24.21
C ARG A 582 16.25 -9.31 -24.11
N PHE A 583 15.68 -9.16 -22.91
CA PHE A 583 14.50 -8.35 -22.67
C PHE A 583 14.70 -6.89 -23.09
N PHE A 584 15.82 -6.26 -22.71
CA PHE A 584 16.10 -4.89 -23.12
C PHE A 584 16.30 -4.75 -24.64
N LYS A 585 16.86 -5.78 -25.30
CA LYS A 585 17.00 -5.79 -26.76
C LYS A 585 15.64 -5.91 -27.45
N GLU A 586 14.81 -6.86 -27.04
CA GLU A 586 13.46 -7.08 -27.62
C GLU A 586 12.55 -5.86 -27.34
N ALA A 587 12.59 -5.27 -26.14
CA ALA A 587 11.86 -4.04 -25.81
C ALA A 587 12.33 -2.81 -26.58
N ALA A 588 13.62 -2.72 -26.93
CA ALA A 588 14.16 -1.67 -27.79
C ALA A 588 13.74 -1.82 -29.26
N GLU A 589 13.55 -3.07 -29.73
CA GLU A 589 13.09 -3.40 -31.07
C GLU A 589 11.57 -3.14 -31.25
N ASP A 590 10.75 -3.39 -30.23
CA ASP A 590 9.28 -3.22 -30.30
C ASP A 590 8.77 -1.77 -30.08
N ASN A 591 9.34 -1.00 -29.13
CA ASN A 591 8.91 0.39 -28.88
C ASN A 591 10.00 1.27 -28.25
N PRO A 592 10.66 2.16 -29.04
CA PRO A 592 11.77 2.99 -28.56
C PRO A 592 11.44 3.92 -27.38
N ASP A 593 10.21 4.42 -27.27
CA ASP A 593 9.82 5.34 -26.19
C ASP A 593 9.61 4.60 -24.85
N SER A 594 9.21 3.31 -24.89
CA SER A 594 9.11 2.45 -23.71
C SER A 594 10.48 2.13 -23.10
N LEU A 595 11.53 2.11 -23.93
CA LEU A 595 12.90 1.85 -23.48
C LEU A 595 13.39 2.94 -22.52
N HIS A 596 13.04 4.21 -22.74
CA HIS A 596 13.41 5.32 -21.86
C HIS A 596 12.84 5.14 -20.45
N PHE A 597 11.56 4.76 -20.35
CA PHE A 597 10.88 4.53 -19.08
C PHE A 597 11.42 3.29 -18.35
N ALA A 598 11.66 2.19 -19.07
CA ALA A 598 12.27 0.99 -18.52
C ALA A 598 13.70 1.24 -18.02
N MET A 599 14.50 2.02 -18.76
CA MET A 599 15.85 2.43 -18.35
C MET A 599 15.84 3.35 -17.13
N GLU A 600 14.93 4.33 -17.05
CA GLU A 600 14.80 5.18 -15.84
C GLU A 600 14.48 4.35 -14.59
N ILE A 601 13.52 3.42 -14.67
CA ILE A 601 13.17 2.54 -13.54
C ILE A 601 14.33 1.63 -13.16
N PHE A 602 15.03 1.04 -14.15
CA PHE A 602 16.19 0.19 -13.91
C PHE A 602 17.34 0.96 -13.25
N ILE A 603 17.62 2.20 -13.72
CA ILE A 603 18.65 3.08 -13.15
C ILE A 603 18.27 3.53 -11.73
N GLN A 604 17.01 3.84 -11.45
CA GLN A 604 16.57 4.18 -10.08
C GLN A 604 16.78 3.01 -9.10
N HIS A 605 16.47 1.77 -9.51
CA HIS A 605 16.65 0.60 -8.64
C HIS A 605 18.11 0.15 -8.52
N THR A 606 18.91 0.22 -9.60
CA THR A 606 20.35 -0.08 -9.51
C THR A 606 21.11 0.99 -8.72
N ASN A 607 20.74 2.27 -8.79
CA ASN A 607 21.30 3.32 -7.92
C ASN A 607 21.04 3.06 -6.43
N ALA A 608 19.88 2.50 -6.06
CA ALA A 608 19.62 2.08 -4.69
C ALA A 608 20.52 0.90 -4.27
N LEU A 609 20.61 -0.12 -5.13
CA LEU A 609 21.41 -1.33 -4.90
C LEU A 609 22.92 -1.04 -4.77
N PHE A 610 23.48 -0.19 -5.64
CA PHE A 610 24.90 0.18 -5.59
C PHE A 610 25.24 1.12 -4.40
N LYS A 611 24.26 1.86 -3.87
CA LYS A 611 24.40 2.59 -2.60
C LYS A 611 24.41 1.67 -1.39
N GLU A 612 23.54 0.66 -1.34
CA GLU A 612 23.56 -0.35 -0.25
C GLU A 612 24.86 -1.16 -0.23
N LEU A 613 25.46 -1.41 -1.39
CA LEU A 613 26.76 -2.09 -1.52
C LEU A 613 27.99 -1.18 -1.27
N GLY A 614 27.79 0.13 -1.05
CA GLY A 614 28.84 1.07 -0.67
C GLY A 614 29.95 1.30 -1.72
N GLN A 615 29.66 1.11 -3.02
CA GLN A 615 30.68 1.09 -4.08
C GLN A 615 30.56 2.16 -5.19
N VAL A 616 29.60 3.09 -5.12
CA VAL A 616 29.50 4.22 -6.08
C VAL A 616 28.90 5.47 -5.41
N ASP A 617 29.59 6.62 -5.49
CA ASP A 617 29.11 7.89 -4.92
C ASP A 617 28.15 8.68 -5.85
N GLN A 618 28.28 8.55 -7.17
CA GLN A 618 27.36 9.19 -8.13
C GLN A 618 27.29 8.49 -9.49
N VAL A 619 26.10 8.52 -10.12
CA VAL A 619 25.90 8.25 -11.55
C VAL A 619 25.37 9.54 -12.19
N LEU A 620 26.13 10.13 -13.10
CA LEU A 620 25.81 11.43 -13.69
C LEU A 620 25.06 11.33 -15.03
N LYS A 621 23.75 11.61 -14.95
CA LYS A 621 22.89 12.24 -15.97
C LYS A 621 22.71 11.52 -17.33
N ILE A 622 21.46 11.12 -17.58
CA ILE A 622 20.95 10.90 -18.94
C ILE A 622 20.82 12.26 -19.64
N SER A 623 21.36 12.40 -20.85
CA SER A 623 21.00 13.49 -21.75
C SER A 623 20.58 12.94 -23.11
N SER A 624 19.34 13.19 -23.52
CA SER A 624 18.96 13.06 -24.92
C SER A 624 19.58 14.23 -25.71
N SER A 625 20.21 13.91 -26.84
CA SER A 625 20.39 14.87 -27.93
C SER A 625 19.31 14.64 -28.99
N SER A 626 19.07 15.64 -29.85
CA SER A 626 18.03 15.60 -30.89
C SER A 626 18.21 14.51 -31.96
N GLU A 627 19.31 13.78 -31.95
CA GLU A 627 19.50 12.53 -32.70
C GLU A 627 19.34 11.34 -31.75
N ARG A 628 18.29 10.53 -31.95
CA ARG A 628 17.85 9.37 -31.13
C ARG A 628 18.98 8.39 -30.76
N LYS A 629 19.74 8.70 -29.70
CA LYS A 629 20.75 7.82 -29.10
C LYS A 629 20.73 8.00 -27.58
N ALA A 630 20.56 6.90 -26.86
CA ALA A 630 20.73 6.85 -25.41
C ALA A 630 22.11 6.26 -25.08
N TYR A 631 22.80 6.86 -24.11
CA TYR A 631 24.08 6.36 -23.61
C TYR A 631 23.99 6.23 -22.08
N VAL A 632 24.59 5.18 -21.54
CA VAL A 632 24.81 5.01 -20.10
C VAL A 632 26.32 5.03 -19.87
N VAL A 633 26.80 6.03 -19.15
CA VAL A 633 28.21 6.13 -18.74
C VAL A 633 28.29 5.80 -17.25
N ILE A 634 29.06 4.76 -16.92
CA ILE A 634 29.34 4.37 -15.54
C ILE A 634 30.80 4.73 -15.25
N GLU A 635 31.03 5.83 -14.54
CA GLU A 635 32.35 6.15 -14.00
C GLU A 635 32.51 5.49 -12.62
N ARG A 636 33.56 4.68 -12.47
CA ARG A 636 34.03 4.21 -11.16
C ARG A 636 35.06 5.19 -10.63
N PHE A 637 34.72 5.92 -9.57
CA PHE A 637 35.71 6.56 -8.72
C PHE A 637 36.24 5.54 -7.71
N TRP A 638 37.56 5.36 -7.67
CA TRP A 638 38.24 4.73 -6.54
C TRP A 638 38.66 5.83 -5.56
N SER A 639 38.07 5.83 -4.36
CA SER A 639 38.64 6.56 -3.22
C SER A 639 39.66 5.66 -2.51
N CYS A 640 40.92 5.70 -2.97
CA CYS A 640 42.02 5.12 -2.21
C CYS A 640 42.32 6.02 -1.00
N ASN A 641 41.97 5.56 0.20
CA ASN A 641 42.60 6.06 1.42
C ASN A 641 44.04 5.49 1.47
N GLU A 642 45.04 6.36 1.61
CA GLU A 642 46.47 5.99 1.45
C GLU A 642 47.05 5.09 2.58
N GLU A 643 46.27 4.66 3.58
CA GLU A 643 46.80 4.00 4.79
C GLU A 643 46.65 2.46 4.87
N SER A 644 46.01 1.78 3.91
CA SER A 644 45.78 0.32 3.97
C SER A 644 46.59 -0.53 2.97
N LEU A 645 47.54 0.06 2.24
CA LEU A 645 48.28 -0.60 1.16
C LEU A 645 49.63 -1.21 1.59
N MET A 646 49.63 -1.92 2.72
CA MET A 646 50.74 -2.82 3.12
C MET A 646 50.18 -4.12 3.71
N SER A 647 50.77 -5.24 3.29
CA SER A 647 50.43 -6.63 3.64
C SER A 647 49.01 -7.11 3.34
N ASP A 648 48.77 -7.53 2.09
CA ASP A 648 48.02 -8.78 1.85
C ASP A 648 48.43 -9.41 0.50
N GLU A 649 49.19 -10.52 0.52
CA GLU A 649 49.68 -11.23 -0.68
C GLU A 649 48.60 -12.10 -1.36
N ASN A 650 47.32 -11.89 -1.05
CA ASN A 650 46.20 -12.73 -1.47
C ASN A 650 45.15 -12.03 -2.37
N LEU A 651 45.51 -10.94 -3.07
CA LEU A 651 44.72 -10.51 -4.22
C LEU A 651 44.93 -11.48 -5.41
N GLN A 652 44.16 -12.57 -5.42
CA GLN A 652 43.88 -13.27 -6.66
C GLN A 652 43.18 -12.30 -7.61
N ILE A 653 43.82 -12.05 -8.75
CA ILE A 653 43.27 -11.22 -9.83
C ILE A 653 42.00 -11.90 -10.34
N LEU A 654 40.83 -11.36 -9.96
CA LEU A 654 39.55 -11.71 -10.55
C LEU A 654 39.48 -11.11 -11.96
N ASP A 655 39.97 -11.88 -12.92
CA ASP A 655 40.05 -11.53 -14.34
C ASP A 655 38.67 -11.63 -15.02
N GLN A 656 37.75 -10.75 -14.59
CA GLN A 656 36.37 -10.64 -15.05
C GLN A 656 36.12 -9.21 -15.57
N PRO A 657 36.13 -8.99 -16.90
CA PRO A 657 35.94 -7.65 -17.47
C PRO A 657 34.50 -7.14 -17.26
N GLY A 658 34.38 -5.89 -16.82
CA GLY A 658 33.09 -5.23 -16.62
C GLY A 658 32.33 -5.05 -17.94
N LEU A 659 31.03 -5.38 -17.92
CA LEU A 659 30.15 -5.29 -19.08
C LEU A 659 29.80 -3.82 -19.40
N ILE A 660 30.24 -3.33 -20.56
CA ILE A 660 29.70 -2.10 -21.18
C ILE A 660 28.80 -2.54 -22.33
N VAL A 661 27.53 -2.16 -22.30
CA VAL A 661 26.56 -2.46 -23.36
C VAL A 661 26.30 -1.21 -24.20
N THR A 662 26.71 -1.24 -25.46
CA THR A 662 26.30 -0.29 -26.49
C THR A 662 25.62 -1.05 -27.62
N LEU A 663 24.35 -0.72 -27.89
CA LEU A 663 23.62 -1.20 -29.06
C LEU A 663 23.75 -0.20 -30.21
N ALA A 664 24.11 -0.69 -31.39
CA ALA A 664 24.11 0.08 -32.64
C ALA A 664 23.59 -0.82 -33.77
N GLU A 665 22.75 -0.28 -34.65
CA GLU A 665 21.91 -1.04 -35.60
C GLU A 665 22.66 -1.83 -36.69
N SER A 666 24.00 -1.74 -36.79
CA SER A 666 24.78 -2.23 -37.94
C SER A 666 25.85 -3.30 -37.63
N GLY A 667 25.51 -4.27 -36.77
CA GLY A 667 26.07 -5.63 -36.83
C GLY A 667 27.59 -5.82 -36.63
N ARG A 668 28.33 -4.79 -36.20
CA ARG A 668 29.76 -4.87 -35.85
C ARG A 668 29.99 -4.30 -34.47
N ALA A 669 30.43 -5.16 -33.54
CA ALA A 669 30.89 -4.71 -32.24
C ALA A 669 32.18 -3.91 -32.40
N VAL A 670 32.18 -2.67 -31.92
CA VAL A 670 33.37 -1.82 -31.85
C VAL A 670 33.56 -1.43 -30.39
N ALA A 671 34.57 -1.99 -29.75
CA ALA A 671 34.91 -1.69 -28.36
C ALA A 671 35.86 -0.48 -28.31
N PHE A 672 35.50 0.55 -27.54
CA PHE A 672 36.40 1.63 -27.15
C PHE A 672 36.14 2.05 -25.71
N LEU A 673 37.13 1.85 -24.83
CA LEU A 673 37.45 2.82 -23.79
C LEU A 673 38.02 4.06 -24.51
N PRO A 674 37.73 5.30 -24.06
CA PRO A 674 38.45 5.80 -22.88
C PRO A 674 37.64 6.71 -21.93
N LEU A 675 38.13 6.76 -20.69
CA LEU A 675 37.88 7.85 -19.75
C LEU A 675 38.80 9.04 -20.10
N VAL A 676 38.31 10.27 -19.92
CA VAL A 676 39.03 11.57 -19.99
C VAL A 676 39.58 12.02 -21.36
N ALA A 677 38.81 12.89 -22.05
CA ALA A 677 39.35 13.77 -23.11
C ALA A 677 38.50 15.05 -23.36
N ARG A 678 38.18 15.85 -22.32
CA ARG A 678 37.69 17.24 -22.53
C ARG A 678 38.01 18.27 -21.44
N GLU A 679 38.40 17.84 -20.24
CA GLU A 679 39.21 18.66 -19.32
C GLU A 679 40.71 18.37 -19.49
N CYS A 680 41.18 18.21 -20.74
CA CYS A 680 42.61 18.02 -21.01
C CYS A 680 43.39 19.29 -20.64
N PRO A 681 44.36 19.27 -19.69
CA PRO A 681 45.04 20.47 -19.21
C PRO A 681 45.79 21.25 -20.31
N LEU A 682 46.24 20.57 -21.37
CA LEU A 682 46.93 21.20 -22.51
C LEU A 682 46.03 22.12 -23.36
N ALA A 683 44.70 21.96 -23.26
CA ALA A 683 43.74 22.84 -23.92
C ALA A 683 43.73 24.28 -23.35
N ARG A 684 44.51 24.56 -22.29
CA ARG A 684 44.82 25.91 -21.79
C ARG A 684 45.92 26.60 -22.59
N TYR A 685 46.83 25.84 -23.21
CA TYR A 685 48.04 26.33 -23.88
C TYR A 685 47.95 26.29 -25.40
N ILE A 686 47.17 25.36 -25.97
CA ILE A 686 46.87 25.29 -27.40
C ILE A 686 45.34 25.21 -27.58
N PRO A 687 44.65 26.35 -27.71
CA PRO A 687 43.19 26.39 -27.82
C PRO A 687 42.64 25.58 -29.00
N SER A 688 43.39 25.53 -30.11
CA SER A 688 43.04 24.84 -31.36
C SER A 688 42.81 23.34 -31.19
N LEU A 689 43.44 22.69 -30.18
CA LEU A 689 43.22 21.27 -29.87
C LEU A 689 41.74 20.98 -29.49
N ARG A 690 41.01 21.97 -28.95
CA ARG A 690 39.60 21.83 -28.60
C ARG A 690 38.68 21.62 -29.81
N ALA A 691 39.14 21.99 -31.01
CA ALA A 691 38.40 21.87 -32.25
C ALA A 691 38.62 20.53 -32.97
N LEU A 692 39.53 19.68 -32.49
CA LEU A 692 39.81 18.38 -33.12
C LEU A 692 38.71 17.34 -32.81
N PRO A 693 38.44 16.40 -33.75
CA PRO A 693 37.57 15.25 -33.50
C PRO A 693 38.06 14.39 -32.34
N ALA A 694 37.12 13.76 -31.60
CA ALA A 694 37.46 12.93 -30.44
C ALA A 694 38.31 11.70 -30.80
N SER A 695 38.16 11.14 -32.00
CA SER A 695 39.03 10.09 -32.54
C SER A 695 40.47 10.57 -32.75
N THR A 696 40.65 11.79 -33.25
CA THR A 696 41.95 12.44 -33.38
C THR A 696 42.57 12.75 -32.02
N LEU A 697 41.77 13.16 -31.04
CA LEU A 697 42.23 13.36 -29.65
C LEU A 697 42.61 12.05 -28.95
N ALA A 698 41.89 10.95 -29.21
CA ALA A 698 42.21 9.63 -28.65
C ALA A 698 43.59 9.11 -29.11
N LEU A 699 44.04 9.47 -30.33
CA LEU A 699 45.39 9.18 -30.83
C LEU A 699 46.48 10.03 -30.16
N LEU A 700 46.13 11.18 -29.57
CA LEU A 700 47.07 12.13 -28.97
C LEU A 700 47.27 11.92 -27.46
N CYS A 701 46.29 11.36 -26.75
CA CYS A 701 46.36 11.09 -25.31
C CYS A 701 47.64 10.37 -24.82
N PRO A 702 48.23 9.38 -25.55
CA PRO A 702 49.46 8.70 -25.09
C PRO A 702 50.69 9.61 -24.99
N VAL A 703 50.73 10.72 -25.73
CA VAL A 703 51.81 11.73 -25.65
C VAL A 703 51.64 12.61 -24.42
N ILE A 704 50.40 12.83 -24.00
CA ILE A 704 50.01 13.79 -22.95
C ILE A 704 50.22 13.22 -21.55
N SER A 705 50.11 11.91 -21.36
CA SER A 705 50.30 11.27 -20.05
C SER A 705 51.77 11.18 -19.60
N GLN A 706 52.75 11.51 -20.46
CA GLN A 706 54.18 11.28 -20.20
C GLN A 706 54.97 12.50 -19.67
N SER A 707 54.40 13.70 -19.59
CA SER A 707 55.13 14.91 -19.16
C SER A 707 54.53 15.56 -17.92
N ALA A 708 55.32 15.58 -16.83
CA ALA A 708 54.97 16.14 -15.53
C ALA A 708 54.81 17.67 -15.56
N SER A 709 53.83 18.16 -14.78
CA SER A 709 53.35 19.55 -14.66
C SER A 709 53.19 20.34 -16.00
N PRO A 710 51.94 20.71 -16.39
CA PRO A 710 51.68 21.52 -17.60
C PRO A 710 52.32 22.92 -17.65
N GLU A 711 53.15 23.29 -16.68
CA GLU A 711 53.74 24.62 -16.50
C GLU A 711 55.16 24.75 -17.07
N ALA A 712 55.78 23.64 -17.53
CA ALA A 712 57.21 23.60 -17.89
C ALA A 712 57.53 23.44 -19.40
N LEU A 713 56.56 23.20 -20.28
CA LEU A 713 56.78 22.96 -21.72
C LEU A 713 56.48 24.19 -22.59
N SER A 714 57.34 24.47 -23.58
CA SER A 714 57.11 25.59 -24.51
C SER A 714 56.10 25.22 -25.60
N ARG A 715 55.34 26.22 -26.09
CA ARG A 715 54.38 26.03 -27.19
C ARG A 715 55.04 25.37 -28.39
N ARG A 716 56.30 25.72 -28.71
CA ARG A 716 57.04 25.28 -29.91
C ARG A 716 57.33 23.78 -29.92
N ASP A 717 57.70 23.22 -28.76
CA ASP A 717 58.12 21.81 -28.64
C ASP A 717 56.92 20.86 -28.87
N ILE A 718 55.74 21.27 -28.40
CA ILE A 718 54.49 20.51 -28.55
C ILE A 718 54.08 20.41 -30.03
N LEU A 719 54.28 21.46 -30.83
CA LEU A 719 53.85 21.48 -32.24
C LEU A 719 54.71 20.59 -33.14
N GLN A 720 56.02 20.50 -32.87
CA GLN A 720 56.92 19.67 -33.68
C GLN A 720 56.64 18.17 -33.55
N GLN A 721 56.24 17.69 -32.37
CA GLN A 721 55.92 16.27 -32.17
C GLN A 721 54.59 15.88 -32.83
N LEU A 722 53.60 16.78 -32.86
CA LEU A 722 52.30 16.54 -33.50
C LEU A 722 52.41 16.23 -35.00
N LEU A 723 53.28 16.95 -35.71
CA LEU A 723 53.43 16.83 -37.17
C LEU A 723 54.02 15.46 -37.58
N VAL A 724 54.94 14.92 -36.78
CA VAL A 724 55.64 13.65 -37.06
C VAL A 724 54.71 12.44 -36.96
N VAL A 725 53.78 12.45 -36.00
CA VAL A 725 52.84 11.34 -35.77
C VAL A 725 51.76 11.28 -36.86
N ALA A 726 51.18 12.43 -37.22
CA ALA A 726 50.06 12.48 -38.17
C ALA A 726 50.41 11.95 -39.57
N VAL A 727 51.61 12.29 -40.07
CA VAL A 727 52.11 11.81 -41.38
C VAL A 727 52.45 10.31 -41.35
N GLY A 728 52.85 9.77 -40.19
CA GLY A 728 53.24 8.38 -40.05
C GLY A 728 52.07 7.38 -40.10
N ASP A 729 50.89 7.78 -39.60
CA ASP A 729 49.77 6.86 -39.39
C ASP A 729 48.80 6.78 -40.59
N ALA A 730 48.54 7.90 -41.25
CA ALA A 730 47.76 7.96 -42.50
C ALA A 730 48.32 6.98 -43.56
N LYS A 731 49.65 6.90 -43.65
CA LYS A 731 50.38 6.03 -44.58
C LYS A 731 50.28 4.53 -44.25
N ARG A 732 49.97 4.15 -43.00
CA ARG A 732 49.85 2.73 -42.58
C ARG A 732 48.43 2.19 -42.74
N GLN A 733 47.43 3.04 -42.57
CA GLN A 733 46.02 2.65 -42.73
C GLN A 733 45.60 2.62 -44.22
N GLY A 734 46.45 3.08 -45.15
CA GLY A 734 46.13 3.20 -46.57
C GLY A 734 45.21 4.39 -46.87
N VAL A 735 45.39 5.49 -46.13
CA VAL A 735 44.42 6.59 -46.06
C VAL A 735 45.03 7.92 -46.49
N GLU A 736 44.42 8.58 -47.47
CA GLU A 736 44.75 9.95 -47.90
C GLU A 736 43.73 10.99 -47.38
N THR A 737 42.50 10.61 -47.03
CA THR A 737 41.49 11.55 -46.49
C THR A 737 41.67 11.88 -45.00
N LEU A 738 42.35 11.03 -44.22
CA LEU A 738 42.99 11.47 -42.98
C LEU A 738 44.05 12.53 -43.27
N VAL A 739 44.71 12.59 -44.43
CA VAL A 739 45.65 13.69 -44.74
C VAL A 739 44.90 15.01 -45.03
N ALA A 740 43.59 14.99 -45.27
CA ALA A 740 42.76 16.21 -45.31
C ALA A 740 42.26 16.67 -43.93
N HIS A 741 42.03 15.75 -42.99
CA HIS A 741 41.55 16.03 -41.62
C HIS A 741 42.66 15.97 -40.53
N ALA A 742 43.83 15.48 -40.94
CA ALA A 742 45.04 15.18 -40.19
C ALA A 742 46.29 15.17 -41.14
N ILE A 743 46.32 16.04 -42.16
CA ILE A 743 47.21 17.19 -41.98
C ILE A 743 46.53 17.94 -40.84
N PRO A 744 47.08 17.88 -39.61
CA PRO A 744 47.00 19.03 -38.77
C PRO A 744 47.47 20.15 -39.68
N THR A 745 46.46 20.90 -40.10
CA THR A 745 46.46 22.34 -40.15
C THR A 745 47.38 23.01 -41.15
N SER A 746 46.79 23.86 -41.97
CA SER A 746 47.45 24.96 -42.69
C SER A 746 47.75 26.13 -41.71
N ASP A 747 48.29 25.83 -40.52
CA ASP A 747 48.17 26.57 -39.25
C ASP A 747 47.98 25.77 -38.00
N LEU A 748 48.81 24.78 -37.54
CA LEU A 748 50.17 24.14 -37.77
C LEU A 748 50.79 23.83 -39.21
N PHE A 749 50.71 24.75 -40.15
CA PHE A 749 51.57 25.04 -41.33
C PHE A 749 51.59 26.53 -41.87
N ALA A 750 50.79 27.51 -41.39
CA ALA A 750 50.78 29.01 -41.61
C ALA A 750 51.07 30.05 -40.42
N GLU A 751 50.37 30.11 -39.26
CA GLU A 751 50.89 30.56 -37.92
C GLU A 751 52.31 29.98 -37.61
N VAL A 752 52.79 29.00 -38.38
CA VAL A 752 54.10 28.33 -38.50
C VAL A 752 54.68 28.26 -39.94
N LEU A 753 53.97 28.76 -40.99
CA LEU A 753 54.67 29.60 -41.98
C LEU A 753 55.41 30.73 -41.18
N MET A 754 54.88 31.09 -40.00
CA MET A 754 55.41 31.95 -38.93
C MET A 754 55.49 33.40 -39.34
N ASP A 755 54.79 34.27 -38.61
CA ASP A 755 54.86 35.72 -38.75
C ASP A 755 54.48 36.28 -40.14
N THR A 756 54.05 35.43 -41.08
CA THR A 756 54.70 35.39 -42.41
C THR A 756 54.35 36.44 -43.45
N GLY A 757 53.23 37.15 -43.30
CA GLY A 757 52.87 38.24 -44.22
C GLY A 757 52.55 37.88 -45.68
N PHE A 758 51.92 36.74 -45.98
CA PHE A 758 51.55 36.34 -47.36
C PHE A 758 50.08 36.68 -47.74
N GLU A 759 49.86 37.10 -49.00
CA GLU A 759 48.56 37.57 -49.52
C GLU A 759 47.57 36.45 -49.87
N ARG A 760 46.26 36.75 -49.73
CA ARG A 760 45.15 35.77 -49.69
C ARG A 760 44.84 35.03 -51.00
N GLU A 761 45.22 35.55 -52.17
CA GLU A 761 44.67 35.06 -53.45
C GLU A 761 45.24 33.69 -53.89
N ALA A 762 46.49 33.37 -53.54
CA ALA A 762 47.12 32.11 -53.96
C ALA A 762 46.54 30.87 -53.25
N THR A 763 46.18 30.97 -51.97
CA THR A 763 45.70 29.84 -51.16
C THR A 763 44.35 29.31 -51.64
N PHE A 764 43.49 30.17 -52.17
CA PHE A 764 42.20 29.78 -52.73
C PHE A 764 42.32 28.92 -54.00
N ALA A 765 43.39 29.10 -54.79
CA ALA A 765 43.58 28.36 -56.04
C ALA A 765 43.92 26.87 -55.82
N VAL A 766 44.61 26.54 -54.71
CA VAL A 766 45.00 25.14 -54.39
C VAL A 766 43.82 24.34 -53.83
N LEU A 767 43.02 24.96 -52.96
CA LEU A 767 41.81 24.34 -52.41
C LEU A 767 40.76 24.08 -53.50
N ASN A 768 40.51 25.03 -54.40
CA ASN A 768 39.53 24.86 -55.48
C ASN A 768 39.89 23.73 -56.45
N LYS A 769 41.17 23.50 -56.75
CA LYS A 769 41.59 22.39 -57.62
C LYS A 769 41.41 21.02 -56.96
N THR A 770 41.39 20.96 -55.64
CA THR A 770 41.23 19.72 -54.87
C THR A 770 39.75 19.33 -54.70
N LEU A 771 38.84 20.30 -54.87
CA LEU A 771 37.38 20.11 -54.80
C LEU A 771 36.70 19.95 -56.18
N SER A 772 37.43 20.09 -57.30
CA SER A 772 36.87 20.01 -58.65
C SER A 772 37.05 18.65 -59.34
N ASP A 773 37.92 17.79 -58.81
CA ASP A 773 38.25 16.47 -59.39
C ASP A 773 37.59 15.31 -58.59
N THR A 774 36.54 15.62 -57.82
CA THR A 774 35.70 14.70 -57.00
C THR A 774 34.22 15.01 -57.16
#